data_AF-A0A9P0QE73-F1
#
_entry.id   AF-A0A9P0QE73-F1
#
_cell.length_a   1.000
_cell.length_b   1.000
_cell.length_c   1.000
_cell.angle_alpha   90.00
_cell.angle_beta   90.00
_cell.angle_gamma   90.00
#
_symmetry.space_group_name_H-M   'P 1'
#
loop_
_entity.id
_entity.type
_entity.pdbx_description
1 polymer ?
#
loop_
_entity_poly.entity_id
_entity_poly.type
_entity_poly.pdbx_seq_one_letter_code
_entity_poly.pdbx_strand_id
1 'polypeptide(L)'
;MYIAKHAALCHVPKCPVGAAAAAPPPESTDSETDGVPSNRPIPESVGVACPDCGERYSGRGALTQHQRHRHPLTRNEARAAGTRRSPRQRRLVIFTEEEEQIMMECELRYRGELRIAMRMRELIPEKTLKQLRDKRAQKCYKERRERYLAERGITASASTDDDSTEPVSTDTGDGRATVPQEEAPETNSCEEAGVGGGSPIPVPELLDVSAVAAIAGGENNVNNITPTAENISPTQTPDMSERVLNVSVDELVSPAASPEETLWRQDVAQTARSCKLTRAAQQHLEVNTVTQLLRNAISEACDLPMGQPQSQIDTLHDRVTALFVSEERGVAGRRKGRRRGQNKRGNRRYLYARTQDIYKKEPGILAKHVRNNVDWLEEPGVKAPAQDVRDLYKKLWGTNPSEVQVPFLGEPSEPALGLGTVLTAVTVKEVNTRLSRMKMSTAPGPDGIKKGDIKRVPGANEVLQLFFNLIMISGKIPTAWRKNRTTLIPKEGKDGMLAESYRPITISSLMSRIYFGIIDSKLRAKARFSPRQKGFMNESGCFNNIHILNELLRHSKAKNGLVVTQLDVSKAFDTVPHQAIGHALRRKGFPEQVVRIVENAYEDVTTIIELNQAPIEIRLQRGVKQGDPLSPLLFNLVLEPLLDKLETRPGYKIDTETQISSLAFADDLLLVAQTVPHAKDQLSSTEAYLSSLGMKIAANKCRTFRVNRTKDSWYLTDPGLELDSGEVIPVAGAGDHLVYLGCKLSPWVGVTTEGIRADLASTLSRVQRLKLKPHQKIDLISTYIVPHYLYQLSIAMPAMTQIKLMDQELRVVVKNILHLPQATTNALLYCGKRDGGLAIPRLEWLATSSALKAGLKFVDNPDPAMQALATGTKLESRVRRLALDARIAWPVTGEQLTSYTRTQKKAELARWKRLGSQGKSAAAFADSRIGNAWLRDPSLLKPCRMITALKMRTNSCADRAAMSRTTRIPDPTCRQCGSQIETLGHILGQCRHTKPHRIRRHDEIKNLIVEELKKKGPEVAITVEPTVAATGGGNLKPDLVIQSRGRVFVVDVTVRHEDGNNLAQGFTSKVEKYSRLLPQFQQRWAACSAEVLPVVVGTRGAMPRETIKNLTKLGISQNHVLLTMSLIALRSSIEIYHEFMDYDAPRTRRGAQPHR
;
A
#
# COMPACT_ATOMS: atom_id res chain seq x y z
N MET A 1 45.38 15.02 -24.48
CA MET A 1 45.67 16.15 -25.39
C MET A 1 44.36 16.86 -25.70
N TYR A 2 44.36 18.20 -25.63
CA TYR A 2 43.45 19.18 -26.26
C TYR A 2 41.94 18.84 -26.32
N ILE A 3 41.01 19.56 -25.68
CA ILE A 3 40.76 21.03 -25.68
C ILE A 3 40.83 21.62 -27.10
N ALA A 4 39.72 21.54 -27.83
CA ALA A 4 39.20 22.54 -28.79
C ALA A 4 37.85 22.09 -29.36
N LYS A 5 37.11 23.02 -29.98
CA LYS A 5 35.87 22.82 -30.77
C LYS A 5 34.59 22.45 -30.00
N HIS A 6 33.97 23.46 -29.40
CA HIS A 6 32.53 23.69 -29.59
C HIS A 6 32.22 25.20 -29.54
N ALA A 7 32.14 25.80 -30.72
CA ALA A 7 31.59 27.13 -30.98
C ALA A 7 30.98 27.14 -32.39
N ALA A 8 30.11 28.12 -32.63
CA ALA A 8 29.38 28.45 -33.88
C ALA A 8 28.05 27.72 -34.15
N LEU A 9 27.06 28.58 -34.50
CA LEU A 9 25.77 28.36 -35.18
C LEU A 9 24.52 28.07 -34.32
N CYS A 10 23.85 29.12 -33.82
CA CYS A 10 22.89 29.90 -34.63
C CYS A 10 22.45 31.21 -33.95
N HIS A 11 22.20 32.25 -34.74
CA HIS A 11 21.86 33.62 -34.30
C HIS A 11 20.36 33.85 -34.12
N VAL A 12 20.01 34.73 -33.17
CA VAL A 12 18.80 35.59 -33.16
C VAL A 12 19.24 36.99 -32.65
N PRO A 13 18.75 38.14 -33.19
CA PRO A 13 19.50 39.41 -33.17
C PRO A 13 19.27 40.36 -31.97
N LYS A 14 20.12 41.40 -31.90
CA LYS A 14 20.14 42.54 -30.95
C LYS A 14 18.94 43.50 -31.20
N CYS A 15 18.23 43.99 -30.17
CA CYS A 15 18.44 45.24 -29.40
C CYS A 15 18.18 46.53 -30.21
N PRO A 16 17.43 47.54 -29.67
CA PRO A 16 18.11 48.59 -28.89
C PRO A 16 17.35 49.19 -27.67
N VAL A 17 18.14 49.44 -26.60
CA VAL A 17 18.36 50.72 -25.87
C VAL A 17 17.21 51.46 -25.14
N GLY A 18 17.45 51.72 -23.84
CA GLY A 18 16.81 52.75 -23.00
C GLY A 18 17.49 52.84 -21.62
N ALA A 19 18.13 53.95 -21.29
CA ALA A 19 19.02 54.14 -20.11
C ALA A 19 18.23 54.52 -18.80
N ALA A 20 18.79 54.69 -17.59
CA ALA A 20 20.17 55.05 -17.20
C ALA A 20 20.54 54.77 -15.71
N ALA A 21 21.84 54.93 -15.41
CA ALA A 21 22.50 55.19 -14.10
C ALA A 21 22.51 54.05 -13.03
N ALA A 22 23.59 53.76 -12.28
CA ALA A 22 24.96 54.33 -12.24
C ALA A 22 26.03 53.23 -11.94
N ALA A 23 27.30 53.56 -12.11
CA ALA A 23 28.48 52.66 -12.02
C ALA A 23 29.40 53.05 -10.82
N PRO A 24 30.68 52.61 -10.71
CA PRO A 24 31.35 51.35 -11.08
C PRO A 24 32.16 50.72 -9.90
N PRO A 25 32.83 49.57 -10.10
CA PRO A 25 33.99 49.16 -9.30
C PRO A 25 35.28 48.97 -10.15
N PRO A 26 36.43 49.51 -9.74
CA PRO A 26 37.75 49.05 -10.18
C PRO A 26 38.42 48.11 -9.15
N GLU A 27 39.07 47.06 -9.66
CA GLU A 27 40.53 46.76 -9.59
C GLU A 27 41.28 47.03 -8.25
N SER A 28 42.26 46.24 -7.80
CA SER A 28 43.08 45.21 -8.49
C SER A 28 43.69 44.14 -7.54
N THR A 29 44.20 43.06 -8.15
CA THR A 29 45.43 42.26 -7.82
C THR A 29 45.70 41.62 -6.43
N ASP A 30 46.01 40.32 -6.53
CA ASP A 30 47.10 39.57 -5.88
C ASP A 30 46.95 38.85 -4.51
N SER A 31 46.93 37.52 -4.66
CA SER A 31 47.78 36.53 -3.96
C SER A 31 47.43 35.98 -2.56
N GLU A 32 47.66 34.66 -2.46
CA GLU A 32 47.94 33.86 -1.26
C GLU A 32 46.81 33.50 -0.26
N THR A 33 47.20 32.74 0.77
CA THR A 33 46.47 31.59 1.31
C THR A 33 46.01 31.75 2.76
N ASP A 34 45.17 30.81 3.20
CA ASP A 34 44.77 30.52 4.59
C ASP A 34 43.86 31.53 5.32
N GLY A 35 43.25 31.05 6.42
CA GLY A 35 42.72 31.92 7.47
C GLY A 35 41.25 31.69 7.88
N VAL A 36 41.05 31.14 9.07
CA VAL A 36 39.76 31.17 9.80
C VAL A 36 39.55 32.58 10.38
N PRO A 37 38.33 33.17 10.33
CA PRO A 37 38.13 34.58 10.69
C PRO A 37 38.26 34.88 12.18
N SER A 38 38.82 36.06 12.49
CA SER A 38 39.03 36.59 13.84
C SER A 38 37.98 37.64 14.27
N ASN A 39 37.91 37.83 15.59
CA ASN A 39 36.99 38.65 16.37
C ASN A 39 36.68 40.08 15.85
N ARG A 40 35.44 40.54 16.08
CA ARG A 40 35.17 41.93 16.49
C ARG A 40 35.27 42.05 18.02
N PRO A 41 35.74 43.17 18.59
CA PRO A 41 35.69 43.41 20.04
C PRO A 41 34.23 43.55 20.52
N ILE A 42 34.00 43.20 21.78
CA ILE A 42 32.69 43.29 22.46
C ILE A 42 32.80 44.43 23.51
N PRO A 43 31.81 45.33 23.64
CA PRO A 43 31.88 46.47 24.56
C PRO A 43 32.06 46.06 26.04
N GLU A 44 32.75 46.93 26.80
CA GLU A 44 33.24 46.65 28.15
C GLU A 44 32.17 46.38 29.21
N SER A 45 30.90 46.73 28.96
CA SER A 45 29.80 46.48 29.88
C SER A 45 29.22 45.06 29.80
N VAL A 46 29.48 44.29 28.72
CA VAL A 46 28.82 42.98 28.49
C VAL A 46 29.78 41.91 27.95
N GLY A 47 30.61 41.33 28.82
CA GLY A 47 31.45 40.18 28.46
C GLY A 47 32.15 39.53 29.64
N VAL A 48 32.43 38.23 29.55
CA VAL A 48 33.23 37.50 30.55
C VAL A 48 34.68 37.51 30.10
N ALA A 49 35.55 38.16 30.87
CA ALA A 49 37.00 38.19 30.63
C ALA A 49 37.65 36.82 30.88
N CYS A 50 38.67 36.49 30.09
CA CYS A 50 39.56 35.39 30.35
C CYS A 50 40.54 35.77 31.47
N PRO A 51 40.60 35.03 32.59
CA PRO A 51 41.54 35.35 33.67
C PRO A 51 43.01 35.17 33.24
N ASP A 52 43.26 34.38 32.19
CA ASP A 52 44.60 34.03 31.73
C ASP A 52 45.19 35.05 30.71
N CYS A 53 44.36 35.91 30.10
CA CYS A 53 44.80 36.83 29.03
C CYS A 53 43.96 38.11 28.85
N GLY A 54 43.00 38.40 29.73
CA GLY A 54 42.16 39.60 29.67
C GLY A 54 41.07 39.63 28.58
N GLU A 55 41.25 38.93 27.45
CA GLU A 55 40.29 38.93 26.33
C GLU A 55 38.85 38.58 26.80
N ARG A 56 37.87 39.37 26.35
CA ARG A 56 36.45 39.28 26.77
C ARG A 56 35.58 38.59 25.74
N TYR A 57 34.72 37.68 26.20
CA TYR A 57 33.83 36.89 25.35
C TYR A 57 32.36 37.07 25.72
N SER A 58 31.48 36.97 24.72
CA SER A 58 30.02 37.15 24.82
C SER A 58 29.30 36.18 25.78
N GLY A 59 30.00 35.17 26.29
CA GLY A 59 29.49 34.31 27.36
C GLY A 59 30.43 33.16 27.71
N ARG A 60 30.15 32.48 28.82
CA ARG A 60 30.98 31.37 29.34
C ARG A 60 31.25 30.27 28.31
N GLY A 61 30.35 30.02 27.36
CA GLY A 61 30.55 29.04 26.28
C GLY A 61 31.71 29.40 25.36
N ALA A 62 31.75 30.65 24.89
CA ALA A 62 32.83 31.18 24.04
C ALA A 62 34.16 31.26 24.80
N LEU A 63 34.16 31.76 26.04
CA LEU A 63 35.34 31.73 26.92
C LEU A 63 35.87 30.29 27.14
N THR A 64 34.98 29.32 27.36
CA THR A 64 35.36 27.90 27.52
C THR A 64 35.96 27.33 26.23
N GLN A 65 35.59 27.85 25.06
CA GLN A 65 36.17 27.46 23.78
C GLN A 65 37.54 28.14 23.59
N HIS A 66 37.65 29.45 23.83
CA HIS A 66 38.95 30.15 23.83
C HIS A 66 39.97 29.47 24.73
N GLN A 67 39.66 29.24 26.01
CA GLN A 67 40.55 28.58 26.95
C GLN A 67 40.93 27.14 26.55
N ARG A 68 40.17 26.46 25.67
CA ARG A 68 40.58 25.14 25.13
C ARG A 68 41.64 25.25 24.04
N HIS A 69 41.68 26.37 23.31
CA HIS A 69 42.54 26.57 22.15
C HIS A 69 43.78 27.42 22.48
N ARG A 70 43.64 28.47 23.31
CA ARG A 70 44.71 29.42 23.68
C ARG A 70 45.37 29.16 25.03
N HIS A 71 44.64 28.68 26.03
CA HIS A 71 45.17 28.40 27.39
C HIS A 71 44.97 26.94 27.84
N PRO A 72 45.31 25.92 27.01
CA PRO A 72 45.01 24.53 27.32
C PRO A 72 45.74 24.04 28.59
N LEU A 73 46.95 24.53 28.86
CA LEU A 73 47.73 24.16 30.05
C LEU A 73 47.11 24.73 31.33
N THR A 74 46.97 26.05 31.45
CA THR A 74 46.35 26.71 32.61
C THR A 74 44.93 26.20 32.88
N ARG A 75 44.16 25.90 31.82
CA ARG A 75 42.84 25.25 31.91
C ARG A 75 42.91 23.82 32.44
N ASN A 76 43.92 23.04 32.05
CA ASN A 76 44.11 21.66 32.51
C ASN A 76 44.65 21.63 33.94
N GLU A 77 45.50 22.58 34.32
CA GLU A 77 46.00 22.80 35.68
C GLU A 77 44.88 23.30 36.60
N ALA A 78 44.08 24.28 36.19
CA ALA A 78 42.87 24.69 36.91
C ALA A 78 41.83 23.55 37.02
N ARG A 79 41.86 22.56 36.13
CA ARG A 79 41.09 21.31 36.25
C ARG A 79 41.75 20.29 37.17
N ALA A 80 43.08 20.23 37.24
CA ALA A 80 43.84 19.39 38.16
C ALA A 80 43.74 19.91 39.62
N ALA A 81 43.87 21.22 39.81
CA ALA A 81 43.58 21.90 41.07
C ALA A 81 42.07 21.84 41.41
N GLY A 82 41.20 22.04 40.42
CA GLY A 82 39.74 21.87 40.53
C GLY A 82 39.30 20.43 40.80
N THR A 83 40.19 19.43 40.71
CA THR A 83 39.95 18.06 41.16
C THR A 83 40.28 17.84 42.65
N ARG A 84 40.41 18.92 43.44
CA ARG A 84 40.11 18.92 44.89
C ARG A 84 38.65 19.25 45.23
N ARG A 85 37.70 18.92 44.34
CA ARG A 85 36.44 18.36 44.86
C ARG A 85 36.73 16.91 45.18
N SER A 86 36.59 16.56 46.46
CA SER A 86 36.57 15.17 46.90
C SER A 86 35.73 14.34 45.95
N PRO A 87 36.07 13.05 45.70
CA PRO A 87 35.12 12.18 45.04
C PRO A 87 33.83 12.32 45.83
N ARG A 88 32.75 12.75 45.16
CA ARG A 88 31.42 12.73 45.77
C ARG A 88 31.26 11.29 46.23
N GLN A 89 31.41 11.05 47.53
CA GLN A 89 31.19 9.76 48.11
C GLN A 89 29.82 9.37 47.59
N ARG A 90 29.76 8.33 46.76
CA ARG A 90 28.55 7.56 46.70
C ARG A 90 28.40 7.15 48.15
N ARG A 91 27.48 7.79 48.90
CA ARG A 91 27.04 7.28 50.20
C ARG A 91 26.79 5.80 49.91
N LEU A 92 27.68 4.95 50.42
CA LEU A 92 27.47 3.52 50.32
C LEU A 92 26.11 3.34 50.95
N VAL A 93 25.17 2.80 50.17
CA VAL A 93 23.82 2.57 50.64
C VAL A 93 23.92 1.31 51.47
N ILE A 94 24.50 1.48 52.66
CA ILE A 94 24.58 0.47 53.68
C ILE A 94 23.12 0.23 54.05
N PHE A 95 22.70 -1.01 53.86
CA PHE A 95 21.50 -1.53 54.47
C PHE A 95 21.94 -2.04 55.84
N THR A 96 21.25 -1.64 56.91
CA THR A 96 21.46 -2.25 58.22
C THR A 96 20.95 -3.70 58.20
N GLU A 97 21.38 -4.52 59.15
CA GLU A 97 20.87 -5.89 59.24
C GLU A 97 19.35 -5.89 59.53
N GLU A 98 18.87 -4.93 60.32
CA GLU A 98 17.44 -4.67 60.55
C GLU A 98 16.68 -4.33 59.25
N GLU A 99 17.24 -3.47 58.39
CA GLU A 99 16.64 -3.16 57.08
C GLU A 99 16.61 -4.39 56.16
N GLU A 100 17.66 -5.22 56.17
CA GLU A 100 17.63 -6.49 55.43
C GLU A 100 16.61 -7.48 56.02
N GLN A 101 16.46 -7.55 57.36
CA GLN A 101 15.47 -8.37 58.05
C GLN A 101 14.04 -7.97 57.66
N ILE A 102 13.71 -6.67 57.69
CA ILE A 102 12.43 -6.11 57.24
C ILE A 102 12.17 -6.44 55.76
N MET A 103 13.21 -6.42 54.92
CA MET A 103 13.10 -6.84 53.53
C MET A 103 12.82 -8.35 53.40
N MET A 104 13.44 -9.22 54.20
CA MET A 104 13.14 -10.65 54.21
C MET A 104 11.71 -10.95 54.67
N GLU A 105 11.25 -10.28 55.73
CA GLU A 105 9.87 -10.37 56.20
C GLU A 105 8.85 -9.87 55.17
N CYS A 106 9.18 -8.81 54.42
CA CYS A 106 8.37 -8.39 53.27
C CYS A 106 8.29 -9.45 52.16
N GLU A 107 9.38 -10.16 51.85
CA GLU A 107 9.35 -11.23 50.84
C GLU A 107 8.56 -12.46 51.31
N LEU A 108 8.56 -12.73 52.62
CA LEU A 108 7.73 -13.79 53.23
C LEU A 108 6.25 -13.39 53.26
N ARG A 109 5.92 -12.16 53.65
CA ARG A 109 4.54 -11.66 53.83
C ARG A 109 3.81 -11.36 52.52
N TYR A 110 4.52 -10.97 51.47
CA TYR A 110 3.94 -10.55 50.18
C TYR A 110 4.41 -11.41 48.99
N ARG A 111 4.78 -12.67 49.24
CA ARG A 111 5.29 -13.61 48.21
C ARG A 111 4.34 -13.71 47.02
N GLY A 112 4.84 -13.44 45.81
CA GLY A 112 4.07 -13.47 44.57
C GLY A 112 3.54 -12.11 44.07
N GLU A 113 3.56 -11.05 44.89
CA GLU A 113 3.14 -9.72 44.41
C GLU A 113 4.12 -9.13 43.38
N LEU A 114 3.61 -8.70 42.23
CA LEU A 114 4.36 -7.99 41.18
C LEU A 114 5.02 -6.67 41.64
N ARG A 115 4.73 -6.19 42.87
CA ARG A 115 5.17 -4.90 43.39
C ARG A 115 5.74 -4.92 44.82
N ILE A 116 6.23 -6.06 45.32
CA ILE A 116 6.90 -6.19 46.66
C ILE A 116 7.85 -5.02 47.00
N ALA A 117 8.64 -4.52 46.04
CA ALA A 117 9.57 -3.40 46.28
C ALA A 117 8.89 -2.05 46.63
N MET A 118 7.58 -1.90 46.40
CA MET A 118 6.80 -0.76 46.90
C MET A 118 6.42 -0.96 48.37
N ARG A 119 6.02 -2.18 48.79
CA ARG A 119 5.77 -2.53 50.20
C ARG A 119 7.01 -2.35 51.06
N MET A 120 8.17 -2.82 50.58
CA MET A 120 9.45 -2.58 51.25
C MET A 120 9.78 -1.09 51.42
N ARG A 121 9.31 -0.21 50.52
CA ARG A 121 9.51 1.24 50.65
C ARG A 121 8.52 1.89 51.62
N GLU A 122 7.35 1.30 51.84
CA GLU A 122 6.40 1.73 52.86
C GLU A 122 7.00 1.49 54.26
N LEU A 123 7.72 0.38 54.47
CA LEU A 123 8.40 0.07 55.73
C LEU A 123 9.82 0.68 55.86
N ILE A 124 10.51 0.93 54.74
CA ILE A 124 11.86 1.52 54.72
C ILE A 124 11.83 2.81 53.86
N PRO A 125 11.20 3.89 54.34
CA PRO A 125 10.95 5.10 53.56
C PRO A 125 12.23 5.84 53.14
N GLU A 126 13.32 5.69 53.89
CA GLU A 126 14.63 6.29 53.59
C GLU A 126 15.30 5.68 52.35
N LYS A 127 14.91 4.47 51.94
CA LYS A 127 15.48 3.78 50.78
C LYS A 127 14.58 3.97 49.55
N THR A 128 15.16 4.44 48.45
CA THR A 128 14.41 4.59 47.19
C THR A 128 14.05 3.24 46.58
N LEU A 129 12.97 3.21 45.80
CA LEU A 129 12.54 2.05 44.99
C LEU A 129 13.66 1.46 44.12
N LYS A 130 14.64 2.27 43.70
CA LYS A 130 15.79 1.78 42.95
C LYS A 130 16.78 1.07 43.87
N GLN A 131 17.15 1.66 45.01
CA GLN A 131 18.07 1.04 45.98
C GLN A 131 17.56 -0.31 46.48
N LEU A 132 16.26 -0.42 46.78
CA LEU A 132 15.63 -1.69 47.21
C LEU A 132 15.71 -2.77 46.12
N ARG A 133 15.47 -2.41 44.85
CA ARG A 133 15.61 -3.33 43.71
C ARG A 133 17.07 -3.72 43.45
N ASP A 134 17.97 -2.75 43.48
CA ASP A 134 19.41 -2.95 43.29
C ASP A 134 19.96 -3.87 44.42
N LYS A 135 19.44 -3.75 45.67
CA LYS A 135 19.76 -4.62 46.80
C LYS A 135 19.22 -6.06 46.64
N ARG A 136 17.94 -6.23 46.29
CA ARG A 136 17.35 -7.56 45.99
C ARG A 136 18.03 -8.30 44.83
N ALA A 137 18.69 -7.57 43.93
CA ALA A 137 19.46 -8.14 42.84
C ALA A 137 20.85 -8.66 43.27
N GLN A 138 21.38 -8.27 44.43
CA GLN A 138 22.69 -8.71 44.92
C GLN A 138 22.68 -10.20 45.28
N LYS A 139 23.74 -10.93 44.88
CA LYS A 139 23.87 -12.37 45.11
C LYS A 139 23.80 -12.73 46.60
N CYS A 140 24.56 -12.02 47.44
CA CYS A 140 24.58 -12.23 48.90
C CYS A 140 23.23 -12.00 49.59
N TYR A 141 22.38 -11.11 49.08
CA TYR A 141 21.02 -10.93 49.59
C TYR A 141 20.12 -12.10 49.17
N LYS A 142 20.22 -12.57 47.90
CA LYS A 142 19.47 -13.75 47.44
C LYS A 142 19.82 -15.02 48.24
N GLU A 143 21.11 -15.24 48.47
CA GLU A 143 21.62 -16.38 49.26
C GLU A 143 21.13 -16.32 50.72
N ARG A 144 21.16 -15.15 51.37
CA ARG A 144 20.59 -14.98 52.72
C ARG A 144 19.06 -15.15 52.74
N ARG A 145 18.35 -14.65 51.72
CA ARG A 145 16.90 -14.82 51.58
C ARG A 145 16.51 -16.29 51.43
N GLU A 146 17.22 -17.04 50.58
CA GLU A 146 16.97 -18.46 50.37
C GLU A 146 17.20 -19.27 51.65
N ARG A 147 18.24 -18.94 52.42
CA ARG A 147 18.46 -19.52 53.75
C ARG A 147 17.31 -19.18 54.73
N TYR A 148 16.93 -17.92 54.83
CA TYR A 148 15.85 -17.45 55.71
C TYR A 148 14.47 -18.06 55.37
N LEU A 149 14.20 -18.32 54.09
CA LEU A 149 12.99 -19.03 53.66
C LEU A 149 13.05 -20.53 53.98
N ALA A 150 14.22 -21.15 53.79
CA ALA A 150 14.43 -22.57 54.12
C ALA A 150 14.34 -22.85 55.63
N GLU A 151 14.93 -22.00 56.47
CA GLU A 151 14.86 -22.04 57.95
C GLU A 151 13.41 -21.95 58.47
N ARG A 152 12.50 -21.35 57.69
CA ARG A 152 11.06 -21.25 58.00
C ARG A 152 10.20 -22.29 57.28
N GLY A 153 10.81 -23.35 56.74
CA GLY A 153 10.12 -24.47 56.09
C GLY A 153 9.54 -24.16 54.70
N ILE A 154 9.89 -23.02 54.10
CA ILE A 154 9.33 -22.56 52.82
C ILE A 154 10.29 -22.95 51.68
N THR A 155 10.13 -24.15 51.14
CA THR A 155 10.85 -24.59 49.95
C THR A 155 10.35 -23.87 48.68
N ALA A 156 11.23 -23.77 47.68
CA ALA A 156 10.92 -23.17 46.40
C ALA A 156 10.42 -24.24 45.41
N SER A 157 9.09 -24.35 45.26
CA SER A 157 8.49 -25.11 44.16
C SER A 157 8.88 -24.48 42.82
N ALA A 158 9.55 -25.23 41.96
CA ALA A 158 10.01 -24.74 40.66
C ALA A 158 8.84 -24.52 39.69
N SER A 159 8.62 -23.27 39.29
CA SER A 159 7.89 -22.94 38.06
C SER A 159 8.91 -22.66 36.96
N THR A 160 8.86 -23.44 35.88
CA THR A 160 9.70 -23.28 34.70
C THR A 160 9.49 -21.92 34.03
N ASP A 161 10.58 -21.19 33.81
CA ASP A 161 10.77 -20.39 32.60
C ASP A 161 12.28 -20.23 32.34
N ASP A 162 12.66 -20.37 31.06
CA ASP A 162 14.00 -20.64 30.56
C ASP A 162 14.75 -19.36 30.13
N ASP A 163 16.01 -19.18 30.56
CA ASP A 163 16.98 -18.31 29.87
C ASP A 163 18.45 -18.67 30.16
N SER A 164 19.02 -19.46 29.24
CA SER A 164 20.40 -19.46 28.72
C SER A 164 21.67 -19.87 29.54
N THR A 165 22.40 -20.82 28.92
CA THR A 165 23.87 -20.99 28.85
C THR A 165 24.69 -21.59 30.02
N GLU A 166 25.05 -22.87 29.85
CA GLU A 166 26.39 -23.55 29.94
C GLU A 166 27.56 -22.93 30.76
N PRO A 167 28.48 -23.74 31.37
CA PRO A 167 29.07 -24.95 30.74
C PRO A 167 29.49 -26.18 31.62
N VAL A 168 29.54 -27.34 30.95
CA VAL A 168 30.57 -28.44 30.98
C VAL A 168 31.42 -28.68 32.25
N SER A 169 31.28 -29.86 32.90
CA SER A 169 32.27 -30.99 32.93
C SER A 169 32.12 -31.97 34.12
N THR A 170 32.56 -33.23 33.91
CA THR A 170 32.86 -34.30 34.90
C THR A 170 31.71 -34.85 35.77
N ASP A 171 31.67 -36.10 36.21
CA ASP A 171 32.22 -37.40 35.76
C ASP A 171 31.52 -38.52 36.58
N THR A 172 31.53 -39.79 36.13
CA THR A 172 30.95 -40.99 36.81
C THR A 172 29.41 -40.98 37.02
N GLY A 173 28.67 -42.09 37.08
CA GLY A 173 28.95 -43.51 36.83
C GLY A 173 27.68 -44.36 37.10
N ASP A 174 27.52 -45.47 36.38
CA ASP A 174 26.61 -46.63 36.58
C ASP A 174 25.13 -46.49 37.03
N GLY A 175 24.22 -47.23 36.36
CA GLY A 175 22.79 -47.30 36.73
C GLY A 175 21.90 -48.12 35.78
N ARG A 176 22.07 -49.44 35.76
CA ARG A 176 21.44 -50.41 34.83
C ARG A 176 20.10 -50.98 35.33
N ALA A 177 19.01 -50.90 34.54
CA ALA A 177 17.78 -51.74 34.61
C ALA A 177 16.77 -51.32 33.50
N THR A 178 16.65 -52.01 32.35
CA THR A 178 15.83 -53.21 32.00
C THR A 178 14.44 -52.95 31.40
N VAL A 179 14.36 -53.29 30.11
CA VAL A 179 13.24 -53.53 29.16
C VAL A 179 12.38 -54.73 29.63
N PRO A 180 11.04 -54.81 29.38
CA PRO A 180 10.41 -55.27 28.11
C PRO A 180 9.38 -54.27 27.52
N GLN A 181 9.19 -54.08 26.20
CA GLN A 181 8.92 -54.96 25.06
C GLN A 181 7.45 -55.40 24.88
N GLU A 182 6.85 -54.91 23.79
CA GLU A 182 5.81 -55.48 22.89
C GLU A 182 5.47 -54.35 21.90
N GLU A 183 5.22 -54.51 20.60
CA GLU A 183 5.51 -55.51 19.58
C GLU A 183 5.14 -54.82 18.23
N ALA A 184 5.89 -55.07 17.17
CA ALA A 184 5.47 -54.84 15.78
C ALA A 184 5.50 -56.20 15.08
N PRO A 185 4.77 -56.42 13.96
CA PRO A 185 5.45 -56.28 12.65
C PRO A 185 4.50 -55.84 11.49
N GLU A 186 4.94 -55.06 10.49
CA GLU A 186 5.30 -55.48 9.10
C GLU A 186 4.11 -55.69 8.13
N THR A 187 4.20 -55.71 6.79
CA THR A 187 5.14 -55.23 5.73
C THR A 187 4.30 -55.09 4.44
N ASN A 188 4.59 -54.25 3.45
CA ASN A 188 5.41 -54.48 2.22
C ASN A 188 4.88 -53.46 1.16
N SER A 189 5.53 -53.03 0.07
CA SER A 189 6.94 -52.92 -0.39
C SER A 189 6.91 -52.56 -1.90
N CYS A 190 7.69 -51.57 -2.34
CA CYS A 190 8.15 -51.37 -3.75
C CYS A 190 7.06 -51.09 -4.85
N GLU A 191 7.32 -50.59 -6.07
CA GLU A 191 8.55 -50.41 -6.88
C GLU A 191 8.68 -48.99 -7.55
N GLU A 192 9.73 -48.80 -8.36
CA GLU A 192 10.20 -47.53 -8.94
C GLU A 192 9.88 -47.34 -10.46
N ALA A 193 10.23 -46.14 -10.98
CA ALA A 193 10.44 -45.78 -12.40
C ALA A 193 9.20 -45.68 -13.34
N GLY A 194 9.19 -44.85 -14.40
CA GLY A 194 10.17 -43.85 -14.83
C GLY A 194 9.76 -43.06 -16.10
N VAL A 195 10.42 -41.91 -16.31
CA VAL A 195 10.73 -41.23 -17.60
C VAL A 195 9.65 -41.14 -18.72
N GLY A 196 9.02 -39.95 -18.84
CA GLY A 196 9.27 -39.01 -19.96
C GLY A 196 8.60 -39.17 -21.35
N GLY A 197 7.95 -38.09 -21.81
CA GLY A 197 7.85 -37.72 -23.23
C GLY A 197 6.47 -37.85 -23.90
N GLY A 198 6.01 -36.79 -24.58
CA GLY A 198 4.78 -36.81 -25.39
C GLY A 198 4.22 -35.41 -25.68
N SER A 199 4.20 -34.99 -26.95
CA SER A 199 3.70 -33.68 -27.41
C SER A 199 2.17 -33.70 -27.72
N PRO A 200 1.52 -32.53 -27.84
CA PRO A 200 0.07 -32.40 -28.09
C PRO A 200 -0.29 -32.29 -29.58
N ILE A 201 -1.58 -32.46 -29.94
CA ILE A 201 -2.33 -32.03 -31.17
C ILE A 201 -3.69 -32.80 -31.23
N PRO A 202 -4.81 -32.28 -31.78
CA PRO A 202 -5.48 -30.97 -31.61
C PRO A 202 -7.00 -31.14 -31.29
N VAL A 203 -7.81 -30.08 -31.41
CA VAL A 203 -9.28 -30.17 -31.70
C VAL A 203 -9.62 -29.03 -32.69
N PRO A 204 -10.41 -29.25 -33.76
CA PRO A 204 -10.46 -28.34 -34.91
C PRO A 204 -11.49 -27.18 -34.80
N GLU A 205 -11.47 -26.34 -35.84
CA GLU A 205 -12.15 -25.05 -35.99
C GLU A 205 -13.23 -25.09 -37.11
N LEU A 206 -14.16 -24.12 -37.09
CA LEU A 206 -15.03 -23.65 -38.20
C LEU A 206 -16.10 -24.61 -38.79
N LEU A 207 -17.37 -24.14 -38.81
CA LEU A 207 -17.95 -23.50 -40.00
C LEU A 207 -19.30 -22.80 -39.72
N ASP A 208 -19.84 -22.16 -40.77
CA ASP A 208 -20.81 -21.06 -40.80
C ASP A 208 -22.22 -21.50 -41.33
N VAL A 209 -23.05 -20.51 -41.69
CA VAL A 209 -24.27 -20.49 -42.53
C VAL A 209 -25.64 -20.86 -41.95
N SER A 210 -26.66 -20.42 -42.68
CA SER A 210 -27.93 -19.89 -42.18
C SER A 210 -29.18 -20.47 -42.85
N ALA A 211 -30.30 -20.37 -42.13
CA ALA A 211 -31.67 -20.12 -42.63
C ALA A 211 -32.54 -21.26 -43.22
N VAL A 212 -33.86 -20.95 -43.22
CA VAL A 212 -34.98 -21.46 -44.05
C VAL A 212 -35.86 -22.63 -43.53
N ALA A 213 -37.12 -22.25 -43.22
CA ALA A 213 -38.44 -22.94 -43.41
C ALA A 213 -38.69 -24.40 -42.90
N ALA A 214 -39.69 -24.64 -42.04
CA ALA A 214 -41.10 -25.03 -42.33
C ALA A 214 -41.28 -26.57 -42.58
N ILE A 215 -42.43 -27.28 -42.53
CA ILE A 215 -43.90 -27.03 -42.62
C ILE A 215 -44.65 -28.05 -41.71
N ALA A 216 -45.97 -27.84 -41.51
CA ALA A 216 -47.04 -28.79 -41.09
C ALA A 216 -47.40 -28.79 -39.59
N GLY A 217 -48.68 -28.71 -39.18
CA GLY A 217 -49.99 -28.41 -39.83
C GLY A 217 -50.99 -28.04 -38.70
N GLY A 218 -52.27 -27.73 -38.87
CA GLY A 218 -53.14 -27.57 -40.04
C GLY A 218 -54.59 -27.29 -39.56
N GLU A 219 -55.37 -26.60 -40.40
CA GLU A 219 -56.85 -26.55 -40.42
C GLU A 219 -57.70 -25.72 -39.40
N ASN A 220 -58.83 -25.23 -39.96
CA ASN A 220 -60.11 -24.88 -39.34
C ASN A 220 -60.33 -23.52 -38.62
N ASN A 221 -60.30 -22.45 -39.42
CA ASN A 221 -61.49 -21.78 -40.02
C ASN A 221 -62.70 -21.33 -39.12
N VAL A 222 -63.40 -20.30 -39.62
CA VAL A 222 -64.78 -19.83 -39.32
C VAL A 222 -64.98 -18.72 -38.26
N ASN A 223 -65.01 -17.49 -38.80
CA ASN A 223 -65.96 -16.39 -38.58
C ASN A 223 -66.28 -15.81 -37.17
N ASN A 224 -65.82 -14.57 -36.97
CA ASN A 224 -66.59 -13.30 -37.12
C ASN A 224 -67.81 -12.98 -36.19
N ILE A 225 -68.18 -11.69 -36.15
CA ILE A 225 -69.39 -11.05 -35.56
C ILE A 225 -69.25 -10.50 -34.11
N THR A 226 -68.89 -9.22 -34.03
CA THR A 226 -69.45 -8.21 -33.09
C THR A 226 -70.93 -7.95 -33.45
N PRO A 227 -71.85 -7.50 -32.56
CA PRO A 227 -71.74 -6.17 -31.92
C PRO A 227 -72.52 -5.89 -30.60
N THR A 228 -72.38 -4.66 -30.07
CA THR A 228 -73.37 -3.85 -29.30
C THR A 228 -74.04 -4.41 -28.03
N ALA A 229 -74.67 -3.65 -27.14
CA ALA A 229 -74.58 -2.29 -26.59
C ALA A 229 -75.83 -2.12 -25.70
N GLU A 230 -75.79 -1.32 -24.63
CA GLU A 230 -76.84 -0.34 -24.28
C GLU A 230 -76.62 0.33 -22.91
N ASN A 231 -77.13 1.55 -22.80
CA ASN A 231 -77.17 2.35 -21.57
C ASN A 231 -78.40 1.97 -20.72
N ILE A 232 -78.45 2.44 -19.47
CA ILE A 232 -79.49 3.38 -18.97
C ILE A 232 -79.18 3.75 -17.51
N SER A 233 -79.23 5.04 -17.23
CA SER A 233 -79.35 5.63 -15.87
C SER A 233 -80.72 6.31 -15.80
N PRO A 234 -81.35 6.49 -14.61
CA PRO A 234 -81.01 7.59 -13.69
C PRO A 234 -81.19 7.15 -12.18
N THR A 235 -81.26 7.97 -11.11
CA THR A 235 -81.68 9.38 -10.93
C THR A 235 -81.26 9.95 -9.56
N GLN A 236 -80.94 11.26 -9.54
CA GLN A 236 -81.18 12.27 -8.47
C GLN A 236 -80.48 12.26 -7.09
N THR A 237 -79.72 13.36 -6.92
CA THR A 237 -79.30 14.15 -5.75
C THR A 237 -80.47 14.63 -4.85
N PRO A 238 -80.27 15.22 -3.64
CA PRO A 238 -79.09 15.97 -3.11
C PRO A 238 -78.72 15.62 -1.62
N ASP A 239 -77.96 16.36 -0.80
CA ASP A 239 -77.31 17.70 -0.92
C ASP A 239 -76.06 17.92 -0.02
N MET A 240 -75.41 19.09 -0.22
CA MET A 240 -74.63 19.96 0.68
C MET A 240 -73.85 19.47 1.93
N SER A 241 -72.57 19.90 1.94
CA SER A 241 -71.77 20.45 3.05
C SER A 241 -70.91 19.55 3.98
N GLU A 242 -69.60 19.72 3.78
CA GLU A 242 -68.53 19.92 4.79
C GLU A 242 -68.08 18.81 5.77
N ARG A 243 -67.00 18.14 5.33
CA ARG A 243 -65.65 18.20 5.94
C ARG A 243 -65.40 17.64 7.37
N VAL A 244 -64.59 16.56 7.35
CA VAL A 244 -63.35 16.30 8.13
C VAL A 244 -63.38 15.13 9.14
N LEU A 245 -62.35 14.28 8.99
CA LEU A 245 -61.83 13.18 9.83
C LEU A 245 -62.40 11.75 9.67
N ASN A 246 -61.43 10.81 9.77
CA ASN A 246 -61.51 9.35 9.96
C ASN A 246 -61.92 8.42 8.80
N VAL A 247 -60.90 7.93 8.09
CA VAL A 247 -60.78 6.53 7.62
C VAL A 247 -59.30 6.17 7.87
N SER A 248 -58.92 5.58 9.01
CA SER A 248 -59.09 4.17 9.42
C SER A 248 -58.53 3.19 8.38
N VAL A 249 -57.46 2.52 8.77
CA VAL A 249 -56.75 1.47 8.01
C VAL A 249 -57.69 0.28 7.79
N ASP A 250 -57.89 -0.15 6.54
CA ASP A 250 -57.77 -1.56 6.15
C ASP A 250 -57.80 -1.77 4.62
N GLU A 251 -57.26 -2.92 4.19
CA GLU A 251 -57.36 -3.56 2.86
C GLU A 251 -56.95 -2.78 1.58
N LEU A 252 -55.63 -2.69 1.34
CA LEU A 252 -55.07 -2.68 -0.01
C LEU A 252 -54.67 -4.11 -0.43
N VAL A 253 -55.62 -4.83 -1.03
CA VAL A 253 -55.37 -6.15 -1.65
C VAL A 253 -54.31 -6.01 -2.74
N SER A 254 -53.11 -6.52 -2.48
CA SER A 254 -52.00 -6.53 -3.45
C SER A 254 -52.11 -7.75 -4.37
N PRO A 255 -51.78 -7.62 -5.67
CA PRO A 255 -51.93 -8.71 -6.63
C PRO A 255 -51.00 -9.90 -6.32
N ALA A 256 -51.46 -11.11 -6.66
CA ALA A 256 -50.67 -12.33 -6.51
C ALA A 256 -49.35 -12.26 -7.31
N ALA A 257 -48.32 -12.96 -6.82
CA ALA A 257 -47.02 -13.05 -7.50
C ALA A 257 -47.20 -13.60 -8.93
N SER A 258 -46.48 -13.02 -9.90
CA SER A 258 -46.61 -13.45 -11.30
C SER A 258 -46.13 -14.90 -11.48
N PRO A 259 -46.57 -15.61 -12.53
CA PRO A 259 -46.05 -16.94 -12.84
C PRO A 259 -44.52 -16.96 -13.06
N GLU A 260 -43.97 -15.90 -13.66
CA GLU A 260 -42.52 -15.71 -13.81
C GLU A 260 -41.83 -15.55 -12.45
N GLU A 261 -42.40 -14.75 -11.53
CA GLU A 261 -41.83 -14.59 -10.19
C GLU A 261 -41.88 -15.90 -9.39
N THR A 262 -42.97 -16.66 -9.51
CA THR A 262 -43.13 -17.95 -8.84
C THR A 262 -42.10 -18.97 -9.30
N LEU A 263 -41.92 -19.14 -10.62
CA LEU A 263 -40.91 -20.03 -11.19
C LEU A 263 -39.49 -19.59 -10.79
N TRP A 264 -39.19 -18.29 -10.87
CA TRP A 264 -37.90 -17.75 -10.45
C TRP A 264 -37.59 -18.01 -8.96
N ARG A 265 -38.58 -17.87 -8.06
CA ARG A 265 -38.40 -18.19 -6.64
C ARG A 265 -38.04 -19.66 -6.44
N GLN A 266 -38.69 -20.57 -7.18
CA GLN A 266 -38.39 -22.01 -7.14
C GLN A 266 -36.96 -22.32 -7.62
N ASP A 267 -36.53 -21.74 -8.75
CA ASP A 267 -35.17 -21.91 -9.30
C ASP A 267 -34.09 -21.42 -8.31
N VAL A 268 -34.29 -20.24 -7.72
CA VAL A 268 -33.38 -19.68 -6.72
C VAL A 268 -33.33 -20.57 -5.48
N ALA A 269 -34.47 -21.06 -4.99
CA ALA A 269 -34.53 -21.94 -3.83
C ALA A 269 -33.95 -23.32 -4.08
N GLN A 270 -34.13 -23.91 -5.26
CA GLN A 270 -33.49 -25.17 -5.66
C GLN A 270 -31.96 -24.99 -5.72
N THR A 271 -31.50 -23.92 -6.38
CA THR A 271 -30.07 -23.59 -6.48
C THR A 271 -29.46 -23.34 -5.10
N ALA A 272 -30.14 -22.60 -4.23
CA ALA A 272 -29.69 -22.33 -2.87
C ALA A 272 -29.59 -23.62 -2.04
N ARG A 273 -30.64 -24.47 -2.04
CA ARG A 273 -30.66 -25.73 -1.29
C ARG A 273 -29.59 -26.74 -1.77
N SER A 274 -29.19 -26.69 -3.04
CA SER A 274 -28.11 -27.53 -3.59
C SER A 274 -26.72 -27.27 -2.96
N CYS A 275 -26.55 -26.17 -2.23
CA CYS A 275 -25.30 -25.82 -1.57
C CYS A 275 -24.93 -26.82 -0.46
N LYS A 276 -23.85 -27.57 -0.69
CA LYS A 276 -23.25 -28.51 0.28
C LYS A 276 -22.25 -27.77 1.19
N LEU A 277 -22.38 -27.96 2.50
CA LEU A 277 -21.39 -27.52 3.47
C LEU A 277 -20.06 -28.25 3.29
N THR A 278 -18.94 -27.59 3.56
CA THR A 278 -17.62 -28.24 3.64
C THR A 278 -17.54 -29.17 4.86
N ARG A 279 -16.67 -30.20 4.82
CA ARG A 279 -16.50 -31.15 5.94
C ARG A 279 -16.25 -30.46 7.29
N ALA A 280 -15.42 -29.41 7.30
CA ALA A 280 -15.14 -28.62 8.50
C ALA A 280 -16.35 -27.79 9.00
N ALA A 281 -17.26 -27.40 8.10
CA ALA A 281 -18.50 -26.73 8.46
C ALA A 281 -19.58 -27.71 8.96
N GLN A 282 -19.63 -28.92 8.40
CA GLN A 282 -20.54 -29.99 8.87
C GLN A 282 -20.25 -30.41 10.31
N GLN A 283 -18.98 -30.35 10.74
CA GLN A 283 -18.55 -30.63 12.11
C GLN A 283 -18.87 -29.50 13.11
N HIS A 284 -19.28 -28.31 12.65
CA HIS A 284 -19.60 -27.17 13.51
C HIS A 284 -21.11 -27.10 13.77
N LEU A 285 -21.54 -27.54 14.95
CA LEU A 285 -22.96 -27.74 15.30
C LEU A 285 -23.85 -26.53 15.01
N GLU A 286 -23.45 -25.33 15.46
CA GLU A 286 -24.22 -24.10 15.27
C GLU A 286 -24.36 -23.71 13.79
N VAL A 287 -23.28 -23.85 13.00
CA VAL A 287 -23.29 -23.59 11.56
C VAL A 287 -24.26 -24.54 10.87
N ASN A 288 -24.26 -25.83 11.23
CA ASN A 288 -25.20 -26.80 10.66
C ASN A 288 -26.66 -26.47 11.04
N THR A 289 -26.90 -26.10 12.31
CA THR A 289 -28.22 -25.69 12.81
C THR A 289 -28.76 -24.46 12.07
N VAL A 290 -27.96 -23.38 11.97
CA VAL A 290 -28.34 -22.17 11.23
C VAL A 290 -28.52 -22.46 9.74
N THR A 291 -27.66 -23.31 9.15
CA THR A 291 -27.81 -23.75 7.75
C THR A 291 -29.17 -24.42 7.52
N GLN A 292 -29.60 -25.31 8.41
CA GLN A 292 -30.88 -26.01 8.26
C GLN A 292 -32.08 -25.08 8.44
N LEU A 293 -32.04 -24.17 9.42
CA LEU A 293 -33.06 -23.14 9.59
C LEU A 293 -33.21 -22.27 8.32
N LEU A 294 -32.10 -21.86 7.71
CA LEU A 294 -32.13 -21.11 6.45
C LEU A 294 -32.67 -21.92 5.28
N ARG A 295 -32.37 -23.23 5.18
CA ARG A 295 -32.95 -24.10 4.13
C ARG A 295 -34.47 -24.24 4.27
N ASN A 296 -34.96 -24.41 5.50
CA ASN A 296 -36.39 -24.50 5.77
C ASN A 296 -37.09 -23.18 5.41
N ALA A 297 -36.55 -22.05 5.90
CA ALA A 297 -37.05 -20.71 5.61
C ALA A 297 -37.08 -20.37 4.11
N ILE A 298 -36.08 -20.80 3.34
CA ILE A 298 -36.06 -20.65 1.87
C ILE A 298 -37.19 -21.46 1.21
N SER A 299 -37.53 -22.64 1.75
CA SER A 299 -38.65 -23.43 1.23
C SER A 299 -39.99 -22.74 1.52
N GLU A 300 -40.22 -22.33 2.77
CA GLU A 300 -41.41 -21.55 3.18
C GLU A 300 -41.57 -20.26 2.35
N ALA A 301 -40.47 -19.57 2.02
CA ALA A 301 -40.49 -18.34 1.25
C ALA A 301 -40.91 -18.51 -0.21
N CYS A 302 -40.87 -19.72 -0.78
CA CYS A 302 -41.41 -20.00 -2.11
C CYS A 302 -42.93 -19.98 -2.13
N ASP A 303 -43.56 -20.50 -1.07
CA ASP A 303 -44.99 -20.77 -1.01
C ASP A 303 -45.81 -19.55 -0.50
N LEU A 304 -45.13 -18.55 0.08
CA LEU A 304 -45.75 -17.32 0.61
C LEU A 304 -45.83 -16.22 -0.46
N PRO A 305 -47.02 -15.66 -0.79
CA PRO A 305 -47.16 -14.61 -1.81
C PRO A 305 -46.25 -13.39 -1.56
N MET A 306 -46.23 -12.91 -0.31
CA MET A 306 -45.48 -11.73 0.15
C MET A 306 -44.09 -12.06 0.74
N GLY A 307 -43.60 -13.29 0.53
CA GLY A 307 -42.40 -13.81 1.19
C GLY A 307 -42.54 -13.89 2.73
N GLN A 308 -41.44 -14.14 3.44
CA GLN A 308 -41.48 -14.24 4.90
C GLN A 308 -41.79 -12.90 5.61
N PRO A 309 -42.39 -12.93 6.81
CA PRO A 309 -42.54 -11.75 7.67
C PRO A 309 -41.19 -11.10 8.03
N GLN A 310 -41.17 -9.78 8.21
CA GLN A 310 -39.95 -9.03 8.58
C GLN A 310 -39.32 -9.54 9.89
N SER A 311 -40.16 -9.89 10.87
CA SER A 311 -39.73 -10.45 12.16
C SER A 311 -39.00 -11.79 12.04
N GLN A 312 -39.36 -12.62 11.05
CA GLN A 312 -38.68 -13.90 10.78
C GLN A 312 -37.31 -13.66 10.14
N ILE A 313 -37.22 -12.72 9.19
CA ILE A 313 -35.95 -12.29 8.57
C ILE A 313 -34.99 -11.71 9.63
N ASP A 314 -35.49 -10.88 10.55
CA ASP A 314 -34.70 -10.32 11.65
C ASP A 314 -34.26 -11.40 12.66
N THR A 315 -35.13 -12.36 13.00
CA THR A 315 -34.78 -13.49 13.87
C THR A 315 -33.69 -14.39 13.26
N LEU A 316 -33.76 -14.63 11.94
CA LEU A 316 -32.75 -15.39 11.21
C LEU A 316 -31.44 -14.59 11.06
N HIS A 317 -31.53 -13.27 10.85
CA HIS A 317 -30.37 -12.38 10.86
C HIS A 317 -29.60 -12.47 12.18
N ASP A 318 -30.28 -12.47 13.31
CA ASP A 318 -29.64 -12.47 14.62
C ASP A 318 -28.97 -13.81 14.93
N ARG A 319 -29.58 -14.93 14.51
CA ARG A 319 -28.94 -16.26 14.55
C ARG A 319 -27.71 -16.36 13.65
N VAL A 320 -27.73 -15.78 12.45
CA VAL A 320 -26.54 -15.71 11.57
C VAL A 320 -25.47 -14.79 12.15
N THR A 321 -25.89 -13.68 12.77
CA THR A 321 -25.00 -12.70 13.42
C THR A 321 -24.26 -13.30 14.61
N ALA A 322 -24.94 -14.10 15.43
CA ALA A 322 -24.38 -14.76 16.61
C ALA A 322 -23.12 -15.59 16.27
N LEU A 323 -23.10 -16.29 15.12
CA LEU A 323 -21.94 -17.06 14.63
C LEU A 323 -20.66 -16.21 14.52
N PHE A 324 -20.78 -14.89 14.31
CA PHE A 324 -19.65 -13.99 14.07
C PHE A 324 -19.29 -13.07 15.25
N VAL A 325 -20.07 -13.10 16.34
CA VAL A 325 -19.78 -12.31 17.54
C VAL A 325 -18.80 -13.08 18.42
N SER A 326 -17.75 -12.39 18.89
CA SER A 326 -16.79 -12.94 19.84
C SER A 326 -16.96 -12.26 21.18
N GLU A 327 -17.21 -13.03 22.24
CA GLU A 327 -17.41 -12.52 23.62
C GLU A 327 -16.22 -11.69 24.14
N GLU A 328 -14.99 -12.02 23.72
CA GLU A 328 -13.77 -11.27 24.03
C GLU A 328 -13.66 -9.92 23.28
N ARG A 329 -14.54 -8.96 23.60
CA ARG A 329 -14.46 -7.57 23.12
C ARG A 329 -14.31 -6.57 24.27
N GLY A 330 -13.28 -6.78 25.08
CA GLY A 330 -12.79 -5.75 25.99
C GLY A 330 -12.51 -4.45 25.23
N VAL A 331 -13.07 -3.34 25.73
CA VAL A 331 -12.92 -2.00 25.14
C VAL A 331 -11.44 -1.70 24.92
N ALA A 332 -11.02 -1.56 23.66
CA ALA A 332 -9.63 -1.35 23.30
C ALA A 332 -9.13 -0.01 23.86
N GLY A 333 -8.55 -0.05 25.05
CA GLY A 333 -8.19 1.13 25.84
C GLY A 333 -7.44 2.16 25.01
N ARG A 334 -8.01 3.38 24.93
CA ARG A 334 -7.50 4.53 24.17
C ARG A 334 -6.08 4.85 24.67
N ARG A 335 -5.05 4.26 24.04
CA ARG A 335 -3.65 4.34 24.49
C ARG A 335 -3.26 5.81 24.65
N LYS A 336 -3.01 6.24 25.90
CA LYS A 336 -2.65 7.63 26.26
C LYS A 336 -1.56 8.13 25.31
N GLY A 337 -1.82 9.27 24.67
CA GLY A 337 -0.90 9.88 23.71
C GLY A 337 0.48 10.11 24.33
N ARG A 338 1.53 9.84 23.56
CA ARG A 338 2.91 10.15 23.98
C ARG A 338 3.01 11.66 24.22
N ARG A 339 3.40 12.09 25.42
CA ARG A 339 3.54 13.53 25.74
C ARG A 339 4.75 14.13 24.99
N ARG A 340 4.60 15.37 24.51
CA ARG A 340 5.67 16.14 23.87
C ARG A 340 6.76 16.43 24.91
N GLY A 341 8.01 16.10 24.59
CA GLY A 341 9.13 16.31 25.53
C GLY A 341 9.53 17.79 25.63
N GLN A 342 9.62 18.33 26.85
CA GLN A 342 9.91 19.74 27.14
C GLN A 342 11.23 20.25 26.53
N ASN A 343 12.27 19.41 26.43
CA ASN A 343 13.59 19.81 25.92
C ASN A 343 13.77 19.41 24.44
N LYS A 344 14.62 20.14 23.69
CA LYS A 344 14.91 19.90 22.24
C LYS A 344 15.19 18.42 21.88
N ARG A 345 15.91 17.67 22.74
CA ARG A 345 16.19 16.22 22.56
C ARG A 345 14.95 15.35 22.76
N GLY A 346 14.09 15.70 23.72
CA GLY A 346 12.79 15.06 23.96
C GLY A 346 11.82 15.28 22.80
N ASN A 347 11.72 16.53 22.32
CA ASN A 347 10.92 16.85 21.14
C ASN A 347 11.40 16.07 19.89
N ARG A 348 12.72 16.02 19.60
CA ARG A 348 13.25 15.19 18.49
C ARG A 348 12.90 13.70 18.60
N ARG A 349 12.91 13.12 19.82
CA ARG A 349 12.48 11.72 20.05
C ARG A 349 10.99 11.54 19.84
N TYR A 350 10.17 12.47 20.34
CA TYR A 350 8.72 12.49 20.16
C TYR A 350 8.34 12.57 18.67
N LEU A 351 8.94 13.49 17.91
CA LEU A 351 8.76 13.64 16.47
C LEU A 351 9.08 12.34 15.70
N TYR A 352 10.22 11.71 16.01
CA TYR A 352 10.59 10.42 15.43
C TYR A 352 9.55 9.34 15.78
N ALA A 353 9.20 9.21 17.06
CA ALA A 353 8.24 8.20 17.52
C ALA A 353 6.86 8.37 16.86
N ARG A 354 6.28 9.59 16.87
CA ARG A 354 4.97 9.86 16.26
C ARG A 354 4.98 9.65 14.73
N THR A 355 6.04 10.09 14.04
CA THR A 355 6.18 9.85 12.58
C THR A 355 6.32 8.35 12.27
N GLN A 356 7.01 7.58 13.10
CA GLN A 356 7.08 6.11 12.99
C GLN A 356 5.74 5.43 13.27
N ASP A 357 5.02 5.88 14.30
CA ASP A 357 3.71 5.33 14.66
C ASP A 357 2.69 5.55 13.53
N ILE A 358 2.67 6.74 12.92
CA ILE A 358 1.81 7.06 11.76
C ILE A 358 2.25 6.27 10.53
N TYR A 359 3.55 6.21 10.20
CA TYR A 359 4.02 5.39 9.06
C TYR A 359 3.65 3.91 9.19
N LYS A 360 3.62 3.35 10.42
CA LYS A 360 3.22 1.97 10.66
C LYS A 360 1.72 1.72 10.56
N LYS A 361 0.88 2.70 10.93
CA LYS A 361 -0.59 2.58 10.91
C LYS A 361 -1.18 2.99 9.56
N GLU A 362 -0.79 4.17 9.09
CA GLU A 362 -1.45 4.93 8.01
C GLU A 362 -0.40 5.65 7.13
N PRO A 363 0.50 4.90 6.46
CA PRO A 363 1.57 5.50 5.64
C PRO A 363 1.04 6.38 4.49
N GLY A 364 -0.13 6.08 3.95
CA GLY A 364 -0.78 6.90 2.92
C GLY A 364 -1.23 8.28 3.43
N ILE A 365 -1.67 8.37 4.69
CA ILE A 365 -2.03 9.65 5.32
C ILE A 365 -0.76 10.48 5.56
N LEU A 366 0.33 9.85 6.02
CA LEU A 366 1.63 10.52 6.11
C LEU A 366 2.11 11.04 4.75
N ALA A 367 2.01 10.25 3.67
CA ALA A 367 2.36 10.68 2.33
C ALA A 367 1.53 11.89 1.87
N LYS A 368 0.21 11.87 2.12
CA LYS A 368 -0.71 12.99 1.82
C LYS A 368 -0.36 14.26 2.59
N HIS A 369 -0.11 14.18 3.90
CA HIS A 369 0.32 15.34 4.69
C HIS A 369 1.64 15.92 4.17
N VAL A 370 2.61 15.06 3.84
CA VAL A 370 3.92 15.47 3.32
C VAL A 370 3.82 16.16 1.96
N ARG A 371 2.94 15.69 1.06
CA ARG A 371 2.62 16.36 -0.21
C ARG A 371 1.91 17.70 0.01
N ASN A 372 0.89 17.73 0.87
CA ASN A 372 0.07 18.93 1.10
C ASN A 372 0.73 19.96 2.04
N ASN A 373 1.97 19.72 2.50
CA ASN A 373 2.69 20.56 3.47
C ASN A 373 2.01 20.70 4.85
N VAL A 374 1.16 19.75 5.23
CA VAL A 374 0.41 19.76 6.49
C VAL A 374 1.22 19.07 7.58
N ASP A 375 1.20 19.60 8.80
CA ASP A 375 1.85 18.95 9.95
C ASP A 375 1.02 17.72 10.42
N TRP A 376 1.58 16.53 10.21
CA TRP A 376 1.00 15.25 10.68
C TRP A 376 1.13 15.04 12.20
N LEU A 377 1.60 16.04 12.94
CA LEU A 377 1.61 16.08 14.40
C LEU A 377 0.32 16.63 15.02
N GLU A 378 -0.61 17.12 14.22
CA GLU A 378 -1.99 17.37 14.65
C GLU A 378 -2.81 16.07 14.60
N GLU A 379 -3.86 15.96 15.40
CA GLU A 379 -4.77 14.80 15.33
C GLU A 379 -5.81 15.03 14.24
N PRO A 380 -6.06 14.06 13.33
CA PRO A 380 -7.01 14.19 12.22
C PRO A 380 -8.47 13.98 12.69
N GLY A 381 -8.83 14.56 13.84
CA GLY A 381 -10.21 14.57 14.33
C GLY A 381 -11.05 15.66 13.67
N VAL A 382 -12.37 15.53 13.79
CA VAL A 382 -13.30 16.63 13.50
C VAL A 382 -13.00 17.77 14.46
N LYS A 383 -12.67 18.95 13.92
CA LYS A 383 -12.42 20.19 14.68
C LYS A 383 -13.65 21.11 14.75
N ALA A 384 -14.62 20.92 13.85
CA ALA A 384 -15.87 21.70 13.83
C ALA A 384 -16.69 21.49 15.12
N PRO A 385 -17.42 22.52 15.61
CA PRO A 385 -18.31 22.39 16.75
C PRO A 385 -19.38 21.31 16.54
N ALA A 386 -19.69 20.57 17.59
CA ALA A 386 -20.65 19.46 17.51
C ALA A 386 -22.08 19.91 17.19
N GLN A 387 -22.43 21.14 17.57
CA GLN A 387 -23.73 21.75 17.30
C GLN A 387 -23.87 22.12 15.82
N ASP A 388 -22.89 22.81 15.23
CA ASP A 388 -22.85 23.13 13.79
C ASP A 388 -22.98 21.88 12.92
N VAL A 389 -22.28 20.80 13.30
CA VAL A 389 -22.39 19.48 12.64
C VAL A 389 -23.80 18.91 12.79
N ARG A 390 -24.38 18.94 14.00
CA ARG A 390 -25.75 18.49 14.27
C ARG A 390 -26.75 19.20 13.38
N ASP A 391 -26.71 20.53 13.36
CA ASP A 391 -27.72 21.35 12.70
C ASP A 391 -27.58 21.29 11.19
N LEU A 392 -26.34 21.25 10.67
CA LEU A 392 -26.08 21.03 9.24
C LEU A 392 -26.65 19.69 8.75
N TYR A 393 -26.35 18.58 9.43
CA TYR A 393 -26.77 17.25 8.97
C TYR A 393 -28.24 16.94 9.28
N LYS A 394 -28.82 17.48 10.36
CA LYS A 394 -30.27 17.45 10.58
C LYS A 394 -31.01 18.24 9.50
N LYS A 395 -30.54 19.43 9.12
CA LYS A 395 -31.11 20.20 8.00
C LYS A 395 -30.87 19.54 6.64
N LEU A 396 -29.80 18.76 6.48
CA LEU A 396 -29.49 18.09 5.22
C LEU A 396 -30.36 16.85 5.00
N TRP A 397 -30.47 15.97 6.00
CA TRP A 397 -31.10 14.66 5.87
C TRP A 397 -32.47 14.52 6.56
N GLY A 398 -32.82 15.43 7.47
CA GLY A 398 -34.06 15.41 8.26
C GLY A 398 -35.18 16.31 7.72
N THR A 399 -34.99 16.99 6.58
CA THR A 399 -36.09 17.68 5.90
C THR A 399 -37.11 16.64 5.44
N ASN A 400 -38.39 16.86 5.75
CA ASN A 400 -39.44 15.89 5.44
C ASN A 400 -39.69 15.86 3.92
N PRO A 401 -39.78 14.69 3.27
CA PRO A 401 -39.93 14.61 1.82
C PRO A 401 -41.32 15.03 1.31
N SER A 402 -42.29 15.25 2.21
CA SER A 402 -43.66 15.68 1.91
C SER A 402 -43.78 16.99 1.12
N GLU A 403 -42.74 17.83 1.12
CA GLU A 403 -42.68 19.08 0.34
C GLU A 403 -42.10 18.90 -1.08
N VAL A 404 -41.47 17.75 -1.37
CA VAL A 404 -40.86 17.47 -2.68
C VAL A 404 -41.73 16.47 -3.43
N GLN A 405 -42.66 16.99 -4.24
CA GLN A 405 -43.29 16.16 -5.27
C GLN A 405 -42.20 15.59 -6.18
N VAL A 406 -42.07 14.28 -6.20
CA VAL A 406 -40.99 13.64 -6.95
C VAL A 406 -41.30 13.69 -8.43
N PRO A 407 -40.38 14.26 -9.25
CA PRO A 407 -40.63 14.44 -10.67
C PRO A 407 -40.81 13.08 -11.34
N PHE A 408 -41.79 13.03 -12.25
CA PHE A 408 -41.88 11.96 -13.21
C PHE A 408 -40.61 11.94 -14.06
N LEU A 409 -39.82 10.87 -13.95
CA LEU A 409 -38.52 10.75 -14.62
C LEU A 409 -38.63 10.38 -16.12
N GLY A 410 -39.84 10.45 -16.68
CA GLY A 410 -40.18 9.99 -18.01
C GLY A 410 -40.66 8.54 -18.04
N GLU A 411 -41.29 8.17 -19.15
CA GLU A 411 -41.70 6.80 -19.47
C GLU A 411 -40.52 5.80 -19.46
N PRO A 412 -40.79 4.49 -19.32
CA PRO A 412 -39.77 3.46 -19.43
C PRO A 412 -38.93 3.60 -20.70
N SER A 413 -37.62 3.82 -20.53
CA SER A 413 -36.68 4.03 -21.64
C SER A 413 -36.17 2.72 -22.25
N GLU A 414 -36.36 1.61 -21.54
CA GLU A 414 -35.89 0.27 -21.92
C GLU A 414 -37.00 -0.76 -21.64
N PRO A 415 -37.08 -1.85 -22.42
CA PRO A 415 -38.06 -2.92 -22.18
C PRO A 415 -37.81 -3.59 -20.83
N ALA A 416 -38.87 -4.12 -20.23
CA ALA A 416 -38.79 -4.85 -18.97
C ALA A 416 -37.79 -6.02 -19.07
N LEU A 417 -36.83 -6.05 -18.15
CA LEU A 417 -35.82 -7.09 -18.04
C LEU A 417 -36.40 -8.29 -17.28
N GLY A 418 -36.36 -9.49 -17.86
CA GLY A 418 -36.85 -10.71 -17.19
C GLY A 418 -36.14 -10.98 -15.86
N LEU A 419 -36.91 -11.31 -14.83
CA LEU A 419 -36.47 -11.37 -13.43
C LEU A 419 -35.31 -12.36 -13.22
N GLY A 420 -35.46 -13.58 -13.76
CA GLY A 420 -34.43 -14.61 -13.71
C GLY A 420 -33.13 -14.25 -14.45
N THR A 421 -33.17 -13.29 -15.37
CA THR A 421 -31.96 -12.82 -16.07
C THR A 421 -31.16 -11.81 -15.24
N VAL A 422 -31.82 -11.08 -14.34
CA VAL A 422 -31.23 -10.03 -13.49
C VAL A 422 -30.82 -10.60 -12.13
N LEU A 423 -31.76 -11.24 -11.42
CA LEU A 423 -31.56 -11.74 -10.06
C LEU A 423 -31.33 -13.27 -10.05
N THR A 424 -30.29 -13.72 -10.76
CA THR A 424 -29.82 -15.11 -10.64
C THR A 424 -29.44 -15.45 -9.20
N ALA A 425 -29.63 -16.70 -8.78
CA ALA A 425 -29.27 -17.18 -7.44
C ALA A 425 -27.87 -16.72 -7.01
N VAL A 426 -27.74 -16.23 -5.77
CA VAL A 426 -26.45 -15.88 -5.18
C VAL A 426 -25.65 -17.16 -4.94
N THR A 427 -24.39 -17.17 -5.36
CA THR A 427 -23.49 -18.32 -5.26
C THR A 427 -22.39 -18.10 -4.21
N VAL A 428 -21.88 -19.20 -3.65
CA VAL A 428 -20.74 -19.18 -2.71
C VAL A 428 -19.48 -18.60 -3.39
N LYS A 429 -19.38 -18.73 -4.73
CA LYS A 429 -18.33 -18.12 -5.55
C LYS A 429 -18.43 -16.60 -5.60
N GLU A 430 -19.63 -16.03 -5.72
CA GLU A 430 -19.85 -14.57 -5.64
C GLU A 430 -19.52 -14.03 -4.24
N VAL A 431 -19.99 -14.70 -3.18
CA VAL A 431 -19.68 -14.33 -1.79
C VAL A 431 -18.17 -14.34 -1.54
N ASN A 432 -17.46 -15.40 -1.94
CA ASN A 432 -16.00 -15.49 -1.86
C ASN A 432 -15.29 -14.42 -2.70
N THR A 433 -15.75 -14.18 -3.93
CA THR A 433 -15.19 -13.16 -4.83
C THR A 433 -15.34 -11.77 -4.22
N ARG A 434 -16.52 -11.46 -3.67
CA ARG A 434 -16.80 -10.20 -2.99
C ARG A 434 -15.94 -10.03 -1.74
N LEU A 435 -15.93 -11.03 -0.85
CA LEU A 435 -15.11 -11.04 0.36
C LEU A 435 -13.63 -10.89 0.04
N SER A 436 -13.09 -11.61 -0.95
CA SER A 436 -11.66 -11.53 -1.32
C SER A 436 -11.23 -10.12 -1.73
N ARG A 437 -12.06 -9.40 -2.49
CA ARG A 437 -11.82 -8.00 -2.92
C ARG A 437 -11.81 -6.98 -1.76
N MET A 438 -12.48 -7.27 -0.65
CA MET A 438 -12.51 -6.36 0.52
C MET A 438 -11.20 -6.38 1.32
N LYS A 439 -10.76 -5.24 1.85
CA LYS A 439 -9.55 -5.17 2.71
C LYS A 439 -9.81 -5.85 4.06
N MET A 440 -8.82 -6.55 4.62
CA MET A 440 -8.93 -7.14 5.97
C MET A 440 -9.15 -6.07 7.05
N SER A 441 -8.58 -4.88 6.86
CA SER A 441 -8.73 -3.72 7.74
C SER A 441 -9.95 -2.85 7.41
N THR A 442 -10.99 -3.40 6.80
CA THR A 442 -12.25 -2.66 6.58
C THR A 442 -12.90 -2.33 7.91
N ALA A 443 -13.46 -1.13 8.06
CA ALA A 443 -14.17 -0.74 9.27
C ALA A 443 -15.44 -1.61 9.44
N PRO A 444 -15.76 -2.06 10.67
CA PRO A 444 -17.04 -2.72 10.97
C PRO A 444 -18.19 -1.70 10.93
N GLY A 445 -19.43 -2.17 10.78
CA GLY A 445 -20.63 -1.34 10.96
C GLY A 445 -20.95 -1.11 12.44
N PRO A 446 -22.20 -0.73 12.77
CA PRO A 446 -22.69 -0.71 14.15
C PRO A 446 -22.68 -2.09 14.81
N ASP A 447 -22.84 -3.15 14.02
CA ASP A 447 -22.73 -4.58 14.40
C ASP A 447 -21.35 -4.99 14.97
N GLY A 448 -20.31 -4.17 14.76
CA GLY A 448 -18.94 -4.50 15.13
C GLY A 448 -18.31 -5.66 14.34
N ILE A 449 -19.00 -6.25 13.34
CA ILE A 449 -18.51 -7.43 12.61
C ILE A 449 -17.39 -7.02 11.63
N LYS A 450 -16.25 -7.71 11.73
CA LYS A 450 -15.06 -7.50 10.89
C LYS A 450 -14.91 -8.66 9.93
N LYS A 451 -14.18 -8.42 8.82
CA LYS A 451 -13.85 -9.47 7.83
C LYS A 451 -13.04 -10.63 8.46
N GLY A 452 -12.31 -10.37 9.55
CA GLY A 452 -11.62 -11.41 10.32
C GLY A 452 -12.57 -12.33 11.10
N ASP A 453 -13.79 -11.90 11.38
CA ASP A 453 -14.76 -12.68 12.16
C ASP A 453 -15.45 -13.70 11.26
N ILE A 454 -16.01 -13.23 10.13
CA ILE A 454 -16.57 -14.08 9.06
C ILE A 454 -15.55 -15.14 8.58
N LYS A 455 -14.26 -14.78 8.50
CA LYS A 455 -13.20 -15.70 8.07
C LYS A 455 -12.77 -16.75 9.10
N ARG A 456 -13.14 -16.61 10.37
CA ARG A 456 -12.82 -17.60 11.42
C ARG A 456 -13.82 -18.76 11.46
N VAL A 457 -15.05 -18.53 11.04
CA VAL A 457 -16.14 -19.52 11.07
C VAL A 457 -16.06 -20.42 9.83
N PRO A 458 -15.90 -21.75 9.98
CA PRO A 458 -16.01 -22.70 8.87
C PRO A 458 -17.43 -22.65 8.28
N GLY A 459 -17.57 -22.62 6.95
CA GLY A 459 -18.88 -22.60 6.30
C GLY A 459 -19.60 -21.24 6.26
N ALA A 460 -18.94 -20.16 6.70
CA ALA A 460 -19.55 -18.84 6.74
C ALA A 460 -20.05 -18.33 5.37
N ASN A 461 -19.36 -18.69 4.27
CA ASN A 461 -19.73 -18.19 2.94
C ASN A 461 -21.01 -18.88 2.41
N GLU A 462 -21.19 -20.14 2.80
CA GLU A 462 -22.33 -21.00 2.53
C GLU A 462 -23.56 -20.53 3.33
N VAL A 463 -23.41 -20.27 4.63
CA VAL A 463 -24.46 -19.65 5.47
C VAL A 463 -24.88 -18.29 4.91
N LEU A 464 -23.91 -17.41 4.60
CA LEU A 464 -24.20 -16.11 3.99
C LEU A 464 -24.88 -16.24 2.63
N GLN A 465 -24.51 -17.23 1.82
CA GLN A 465 -25.13 -17.48 0.52
C GLN A 465 -26.60 -17.89 0.65
N LEU A 466 -26.94 -18.79 1.58
CA LEU A 466 -28.34 -19.15 1.86
C LEU A 466 -29.12 -17.91 2.33
N PHE A 467 -28.58 -17.19 3.31
CA PHE A 467 -29.23 -16.00 3.87
C PHE A 467 -29.46 -14.89 2.83
N PHE A 468 -28.49 -14.66 1.93
CA PHE A 468 -28.64 -13.69 0.84
C PHE A 468 -29.69 -14.11 -0.21
N ASN A 469 -29.88 -15.41 -0.47
CA ASN A 469 -30.97 -15.87 -1.33
C ASN A 469 -32.34 -15.73 -0.65
N LEU A 470 -32.43 -15.97 0.66
CA LEU A 470 -33.66 -15.71 1.42
C LEU A 470 -34.08 -14.23 1.38
N ILE A 471 -33.13 -13.31 1.59
CA ILE A 471 -33.36 -11.86 1.41
C ILE A 471 -33.80 -11.54 -0.03
N MET A 472 -33.14 -12.16 -1.02
CA MET A 472 -33.45 -11.91 -2.43
C MET A 472 -34.86 -12.42 -2.82
N ILE A 473 -35.31 -13.57 -2.32
CA ILE A 473 -36.66 -14.11 -2.53
C ILE A 473 -37.71 -13.28 -1.77
N SER A 474 -37.47 -12.98 -0.49
CA SER A 474 -38.45 -12.28 0.37
C SER A 474 -38.62 -10.80 0.06
N GLY A 475 -37.67 -10.18 -0.65
CA GLY A 475 -37.67 -8.75 -0.96
C GLY A 475 -37.32 -7.84 0.24
N LYS A 476 -37.04 -8.42 1.41
CA LYS A 476 -36.89 -7.72 2.70
C LYS A 476 -35.48 -7.87 3.23
N ILE A 477 -34.86 -6.75 3.60
CA ILE A 477 -33.56 -6.76 4.30
C ILE A 477 -33.77 -6.74 5.82
N PRO A 478 -32.82 -7.24 6.62
CA PRO A 478 -32.91 -7.14 8.08
C PRO A 478 -32.99 -5.69 8.55
N THR A 479 -33.86 -5.38 9.52
CA THR A 479 -34.00 -4.02 10.07
C THR A 479 -32.70 -3.51 10.70
N ALA A 480 -31.88 -4.41 11.23
CA ALA A 480 -30.53 -4.12 11.72
C ALA A 480 -29.61 -3.48 10.66
N TRP A 481 -29.80 -3.76 9.37
CA TRP A 481 -29.01 -3.17 8.28
C TRP A 481 -29.44 -1.74 7.91
N ARG A 482 -30.61 -1.28 8.38
CA ARG A 482 -31.08 0.11 8.25
C ARG A 482 -30.38 1.05 9.24
N LYS A 483 -29.78 0.51 10.31
CA LYS A 483 -28.97 1.24 11.28
C LYS A 483 -27.52 1.35 10.80
N ASN A 484 -26.98 2.57 10.72
CA ASN A 484 -25.66 2.85 10.16
C ASN A 484 -24.78 3.68 11.12
N ARG A 485 -23.47 3.73 10.85
CA ARG A 485 -22.56 4.73 11.45
C ARG A 485 -21.98 5.63 10.37
N THR A 486 -22.03 6.95 10.57
CA THR A 486 -21.34 7.92 9.71
C THR A 486 -20.04 8.41 10.36
N THR A 487 -18.97 8.43 9.57
CA THR A 487 -17.68 9.02 9.95
C THR A 487 -17.35 10.20 9.04
N LEU A 488 -17.03 11.34 9.62
CA LEU A 488 -16.75 12.58 8.89
C LEU A 488 -15.28 12.65 8.45
N ILE A 489 -15.02 12.75 7.15
CA ILE A 489 -13.66 12.87 6.58
C ILE A 489 -13.41 14.31 6.09
N PRO A 490 -12.34 14.99 6.55
CA PRO A 490 -12.06 16.36 6.10
C PRO A 490 -11.66 16.43 4.61
N LYS A 491 -12.24 17.39 3.89
CA LYS A 491 -11.89 17.78 2.52
C LYS A 491 -10.49 18.41 2.51
N GLU A 492 -9.73 18.20 1.44
CA GLU A 492 -8.37 18.75 1.33
C GLU A 492 -8.41 20.27 1.12
N GLY A 493 -7.55 21.01 1.84
CA GLY A 493 -7.40 22.46 1.66
C GLY A 493 -8.58 23.32 2.15
N LYS A 494 -9.50 22.76 2.96
CA LYS A 494 -10.63 23.48 3.56
C LYS A 494 -10.44 23.63 5.07
N ASP A 495 -11.06 24.66 5.64
CA ASP A 495 -10.97 24.93 7.08
C ASP A 495 -11.71 23.84 7.88
N GLY A 496 -10.97 23.16 8.76
CA GLY A 496 -11.51 22.10 9.61
C GLY A 496 -12.49 22.58 10.69
N MET A 497 -12.62 23.89 10.94
CA MET A 497 -13.63 24.43 11.85
C MET A 497 -15.04 24.46 11.25
N LEU A 498 -15.17 24.49 9.92
CA LEU A 498 -16.47 24.49 9.25
C LEU A 498 -17.00 23.07 9.06
N ALA A 499 -18.24 22.80 9.50
CA ALA A 499 -18.89 21.50 9.32
C ALA A 499 -18.99 21.09 7.82
N GLU A 500 -19.17 22.06 6.93
CA GLU A 500 -19.24 21.85 5.48
C GLU A 500 -17.92 21.37 4.85
N SER A 501 -16.79 21.51 5.55
CA SER A 501 -15.50 21.02 5.12
C SER A 501 -15.35 19.51 5.25
N TYR A 502 -16.35 18.79 5.76
CA TYR A 502 -16.31 17.33 5.91
C TYR A 502 -17.15 16.62 4.83
N ARG A 503 -16.81 15.36 4.55
CA ARG A 503 -17.61 14.41 3.75
C ARG A 503 -18.16 13.33 4.69
N PRO A 504 -19.47 13.05 4.68
CA PRO A 504 -20.07 12.01 5.52
C PRO A 504 -19.90 10.62 4.89
N ILE A 505 -19.07 9.75 5.47
CA ILE A 505 -18.96 8.36 5.01
C ILE A 505 -19.82 7.46 5.89
N THR A 506 -20.91 6.95 5.33
CA THR A 506 -21.84 6.00 5.95
C THR A 506 -21.29 4.58 5.86
N ILE A 507 -21.29 3.87 6.99
CA ILE A 507 -20.71 2.53 7.15
C ILE A 507 -21.81 1.60 7.66
N SER A 508 -22.44 0.88 6.73
CA SER A 508 -23.40 -0.20 6.97
C SER A 508 -22.72 -1.48 7.52
N SER A 509 -23.55 -2.42 8.01
CA SER A 509 -23.12 -3.79 8.38
C SER A 509 -22.16 -4.40 7.35
N LEU A 510 -21.24 -5.24 7.82
CA LEU A 510 -20.35 -5.94 6.89
C LEU A 510 -21.13 -6.90 5.97
N MET A 511 -22.17 -7.56 6.48
CA MET A 511 -23.01 -8.48 5.71
C MET A 511 -23.80 -7.73 4.62
N SER A 512 -24.42 -6.60 4.98
CA SER A 512 -25.07 -5.68 4.04
C SER A 512 -24.15 -5.26 2.88
N ARG A 513 -22.89 -4.90 3.16
CA ARG A 513 -21.90 -4.48 2.14
C ARG A 513 -21.33 -5.64 1.30
N ILE A 514 -21.57 -6.88 1.70
CA ILE A 514 -21.34 -8.06 0.85
C ILE A 514 -22.55 -8.22 -0.07
N TYR A 515 -23.77 -8.28 0.49
CA TYR A 515 -25.03 -8.43 -0.25
C TYR A 515 -25.20 -7.36 -1.34
N PHE A 516 -25.25 -6.08 -0.99
CA PHE A 516 -25.42 -5.00 -1.97
C PHE A 516 -24.27 -4.90 -2.97
N GLY A 517 -23.08 -5.41 -2.64
CA GLY A 517 -21.98 -5.51 -3.59
C GLY A 517 -22.10 -6.66 -4.60
N ILE A 518 -22.92 -7.68 -4.30
CA ILE A 518 -23.31 -8.73 -5.24
C ILE A 518 -24.47 -8.22 -6.12
N ILE A 519 -25.49 -7.60 -5.51
CA ILE A 519 -26.60 -6.98 -6.24
C ILE A 519 -26.10 -5.91 -7.22
N ASP A 520 -25.23 -4.99 -6.80
CA ASP A 520 -24.56 -4.01 -7.68
C ASP A 520 -23.88 -4.66 -8.90
N SER A 521 -23.23 -5.82 -8.70
CA SER A 521 -22.57 -6.55 -9.79
C SER A 521 -23.57 -7.19 -10.76
N LYS A 522 -24.72 -7.68 -10.27
CA LYS A 522 -25.79 -8.24 -11.10
C LYS A 522 -26.52 -7.15 -11.90
N LEU A 523 -26.87 -6.03 -11.25
CA LEU A 523 -27.57 -4.90 -11.90
C LEU A 523 -26.70 -4.20 -12.95
N ARG A 524 -25.41 -3.94 -12.66
CA ARG A 524 -24.47 -3.34 -13.63
C ARG A 524 -24.22 -4.20 -14.88
N ALA A 525 -24.47 -5.51 -14.82
CA ALA A 525 -24.34 -6.39 -15.97
C ALA A 525 -25.52 -6.28 -16.96
N LYS A 526 -26.59 -5.57 -16.58
CA LYS A 526 -27.83 -5.41 -17.37
C LYS A 526 -28.19 -3.94 -17.65
N ALA A 527 -27.89 -3.03 -16.73
CA ALA A 527 -28.08 -1.60 -16.94
C ALA A 527 -27.29 -1.07 -18.14
N ARG A 528 -27.97 -0.41 -19.08
CA ARG A 528 -27.33 0.44 -20.08
C ARG A 528 -27.20 1.86 -19.52
N PHE A 529 -26.11 2.54 -19.87
CA PHE A 529 -25.84 3.91 -19.46
C PHE A 529 -25.53 4.77 -20.68
N SER A 530 -25.88 6.07 -20.64
CA SER A 530 -25.45 7.04 -21.65
C SER A 530 -23.93 6.95 -21.86
N PRO A 531 -23.43 6.98 -23.11
CA PRO A 531 -21.99 6.99 -23.38
C PRO A 531 -21.28 8.21 -22.78
N ARG A 532 -21.99 9.26 -22.35
CA ARG A 532 -21.41 10.42 -21.64
C ARG A 532 -21.18 10.18 -20.15
N GLN A 533 -21.82 9.18 -19.53
CA GLN A 533 -21.56 8.83 -18.13
C GLN A 533 -20.28 8.00 -18.01
N LYS A 534 -19.23 8.59 -17.41
CA LYS A 534 -17.93 7.94 -17.20
C LYS A 534 -17.61 7.68 -15.72
N GLY A 535 -18.42 8.20 -14.79
CA GLY A 535 -18.25 8.02 -13.35
C GLY A 535 -18.76 6.65 -12.90
N PHE A 536 -17.98 5.94 -12.07
CA PHE A 536 -18.27 4.58 -11.57
C PHE A 536 -18.48 3.50 -12.65
N MET A 537 -18.08 3.76 -13.89
CA MET A 537 -18.16 2.82 -15.02
C MET A 537 -16.89 1.97 -15.18
N ASN A 538 -17.00 0.83 -15.86
CA ASN A 538 -15.88 -0.11 -16.07
C ASN A 538 -14.97 0.27 -17.25
N GLU A 539 -14.60 1.55 -17.34
CA GLU A 539 -13.77 2.10 -18.42
C GLU A 539 -12.73 3.10 -17.92
N SER A 540 -11.90 3.64 -18.82
CA SER A 540 -10.86 4.63 -18.50
C SER A 540 -11.46 6.03 -18.32
N GLY A 541 -12.55 6.17 -17.55
CA GLY A 541 -13.45 7.33 -17.58
C GLY A 541 -12.78 8.70 -17.45
N CYS A 542 -11.84 8.86 -16.51
CA CYS A 542 -11.10 10.12 -16.36
C CYS A 542 -10.25 10.47 -17.59
N PHE A 543 -9.60 9.47 -18.19
CA PHE A 543 -8.82 9.66 -19.42
C PHE A 543 -9.74 10.02 -20.58
N ASN A 544 -10.87 9.31 -20.71
CA ASN A 544 -11.85 9.53 -21.77
C ASN A 544 -12.44 10.94 -21.72
N ASN A 545 -13.03 11.36 -20.59
CA ASN A 545 -13.60 12.71 -20.48
C ASN A 545 -12.57 13.83 -20.64
N ILE A 546 -11.37 13.67 -20.07
CA ILE A 546 -10.31 14.68 -20.20
C ILE A 546 -9.83 14.76 -21.65
N HIS A 547 -9.63 13.63 -22.35
CA HIS A 547 -9.20 13.66 -23.75
C HIS A 547 -10.29 14.17 -24.68
N ILE A 548 -11.56 13.80 -24.49
CA ILE A 548 -12.67 14.37 -25.26
C ILE A 548 -12.64 15.90 -25.16
N LEU A 549 -12.63 16.48 -23.95
CA LEU A 549 -12.56 17.93 -23.76
C LEU A 549 -11.29 18.56 -24.38
N ASN A 550 -10.13 17.91 -24.21
CA ASN A 550 -8.85 18.35 -24.75
C ASN A 550 -8.81 18.33 -26.29
N GLU A 551 -9.52 17.39 -26.93
CA GLU A 551 -9.65 17.29 -28.38
C GLU A 551 -10.70 18.26 -28.94
N LEU A 552 -11.82 18.46 -28.25
CA LEU A 552 -12.79 19.51 -28.56
C LEU A 552 -12.13 20.90 -28.56
N LEU A 553 -11.27 21.19 -27.57
CA LEU A 553 -10.49 22.44 -27.48
C LEU A 553 -9.43 22.61 -28.60
N ARG A 554 -8.96 21.52 -29.22
CA ARG A 554 -8.11 21.59 -30.42
C ARG A 554 -8.94 21.82 -31.66
N HIS A 555 -10.03 21.09 -31.79
CA HIS A 555 -10.94 21.17 -32.92
C HIS A 555 -11.61 22.55 -33.02
N SER A 556 -11.94 23.19 -31.88
CA SER A 556 -12.49 24.55 -31.81
C SER A 556 -11.50 25.68 -32.12
N LYS A 557 -10.24 25.35 -32.45
CA LYS A 557 -9.27 26.30 -33.02
C LYS A 557 -9.21 26.19 -34.54
N ALA A 558 -9.70 25.09 -35.11
CA ALA A 558 -9.92 24.93 -36.54
C ALA A 558 -11.34 25.38 -36.95
N LYS A 559 -12.37 25.02 -36.18
CA LYS A 559 -13.78 25.45 -36.38
C LYS A 559 -14.19 26.47 -35.33
N ASN A 560 -14.99 27.48 -35.70
CA ASN A 560 -15.40 28.55 -34.78
C ASN A 560 -16.50 28.11 -33.79
N GLY A 561 -16.44 28.63 -32.57
CA GLY A 561 -17.49 28.50 -31.54
C GLY A 561 -17.38 27.23 -30.71
N LEU A 562 -16.92 27.37 -29.46
CA LEU A 562 -17.05 26.35 -28.41
C LEU A 562 -17.36 27.06 -27.09
N VAL A 563 -18.40 26.63 -26.39
CA VAL A 563 -18.72 27.03 -25.03
C VAL A 563 -18.62 25.79 -24.15
N VAL A 564 -17.89 25.90 -23.03
CA VAL A 564 -17.74 24.83 -22.03
C VAL A 564 -18.15 25.38 -20.68
N THR A 565 -19.03 24.65 -19.98
CA THR A 565 -19.49 25.02 -18.64
C THR A 565 -19.35 23.84 -17.69
N GLN A 566 -18.46 23.93 -16.71
CA GLN A 566 -18.36 22.97 -15.61
C GLN A 566 -19.35 23.35 -14.51
N LEU A 567 -20.14 22.38 -14.08
CA LEU A 567 -21.12 22.51 -12.99
C LEU A 567 -20.63 21.77 -11.74
N ASP A 568 -20.90 22.33 -10.56
CA ASP A 568 -20.72 21.70 -9.24
C ASP A 568 -22.10 21.57 -8.58
N VAL A 569 -22.57 20.33 -8.39
CA VAL A 569 -23.88 20.08 -7.76
C VAL A 569 -23.72 20.02 -6.23
N SER A 570 -24.42 20.90 -5.53
CA SER A 570 -24.30 21.06 -4.07
C SER A 570 -24.75 19.81 -3.33
N LYS A 571 -23.78 19.09 -2.75
CA LYS A 571 -23.99 17.91 -1.87
C LYS A 571 -24.80 16.81 -2.58
N ALA A 572 -24.59 16.60 -3.88
CA ALA A 572 -25.41 15.75 -4.75
C ALA A 572 -25.77 14.36 -4.18
N PHE A 573 -24.81 13.66 -3.56
CA PHE A 573 -25.05 12.35 -2.93
C PHE A 573 -25.98 12.43 -1.71
N ASP A 574 -25.92 13.52 -0.95
CA ASP A 574 -26.68 13.72 0.29
C ASP A 574 -28.12 14.23 0.03
N THR A 575 -28.43 14.66 -1.20
CA THR A 575 -29.70 15.32 -1.55
C THR A 575 -30.66 14.48 -2.40
N VAL A 576 -30.23 13.33 -2.94
CA VAL A 576 -31.06 12.42 -3.77
C VAL A 576 -32.37 12.02 -3.06
N PRO A 577 -33.56 12.34 -3.60
CA PRO A 577 -34.83 11.83 -3.05
C PRO A 577 -34.91 10.30 -3.14
N HIS A 578 -35.32 9.61 -2.07
CA HIS A 578 -35.34 8.13 -2.06
C HIS A 578 -36.35 7.54 -3.07
N GLN A 579 -37.53 8.13 -3.19
CA GLN A 579 -38.54 7.75 -4.18
C GLN A 579 -38.03 7.86 -5.64
N ALA A 580 -37.14 8.83 -5.94
CA ALA A 580 -36.54 8.95 -7.28
C ALA A 580 -35.65 7.75 -7.64
N ILE A 581 -35.12 7.02 -6.65
CA ILE A 581 -34.35 5.79 -6.86
C ILE A 581 -35.27 4.69 -7.42
N GLY A 582 -36.47 4.54 -6.86
CA GLY A 582 -37.47 3.58 -7.33
C GLY A 582 -37.92 3.87 -8.76
N HIS A 583 -38.26 5.13 -9.05
CA HIS A 583 -38.60 5.57 -10.40
C HIS A 583 -37.46 5.35 -11.40
N ALA A 584 -36.21 5.63 -11.03
CA ALA A 584 -35.05 5.43 -11.91
C ALA A 584 -34.78 3.95 -12.23
N LEU A 585 -35.03 3.04 -11.28
CA LEU A 585 -34.95 1.59 -11.50
C LEU A 585 -36.06 1.12 -12.46
N ARG A 586 -37.32 1.52 -12.20
CA ARG A 586 -38.48 1.18 -13.05
C ARG A 586 -38.31 1.71 -14.49
N ARG A 587 -37.81 2.94 -14.67
CA ARG A 587 -37.51 3.54 -15.99
C ARG A 587 -36.52 2.71 -16.82
N LYS A 588 -35.54 2.09 -16.17
CA LYS A 588 -34.53 1.21 -16.80
C LYS A 588 -35.00 -0.24 -16.95
N GLY A 589 -36.29 -0.51 -16.79
CA GLY A 589 -36.87 -1.84 -16.98
C GLY A 589 -36.46 -2.86 -15.92
N PHE A 590 -35.95 -2.45 -14.75
CA PHE A 590 -35.59 -3.41 -13.70
C PHE A 590 -36.85 -4.07 -13.08
N PRO A 591 -36.80 -5.38 -12.77
CA PRO A 591 -37.92 -6.08 -12.14
C PRO A 591 -38.34 -5.44 -10.82
N GLU A 592 -39.64 -5.44 -10.53
CA GLU A 592 -40.18 -4.85 -9.29
C GLU A 592 -39.57 -5.47 -8.02
N GLN A 593 -39.18 -6.75 -8.05
CA GLN A 593 -38.44 -7.38 -6.93
C GLN A 593 -37.10 -6.70 -6.61
N VAL A 594 -36.38 -6.18 -7.62
CA VAL A 594 -35.17 -5.35 -7.41
C VAL A 594 -35.57 -4.06 -6.70
N VAL A 595 -36.66 -3.43 -7.14
CA VAL A 595 -37.12 -2.16 -6.62
C VAL A 595 -37.55 -2.30 -5.17
N ARG A 596 -38.36 -3.31 -4.83
CA ARG A 596 -38.74 -3.69 -3.46
C ARG A 596 -37.51 -3.83 -2.53
N ILE A 597 -36.49 -4.58 -2.95
CA ILE A 597 -35.25 -4.77 -2.16
C ILE A 597 -34.52 -3.43 -1.92
N VAL A 598 -34.50 -2.53 -2.91
CA VAL A 598 -33.82 -1.23 -2.78
C VAL A 598 -34.63 -0.24 -1.96
N GLU A 599 -35.94 -0.13 -2.17
CA GLU A 599 -36.84 0.74 -1.40
C GLU A 599 -36.86 0.31 0.08
N ASN A 600 -37.00 -1.00 0.37
CA ASN A 600 -36.89 -1.57 1.73
C ASN A 600 -35.52 -1.33 2.39
N ALA A 601 -34.47 -1.07 1.59
CA ALA A 601 -33.15 -0.73 2.09
C ALA A 601 -32.95 0.77 2.39
N TYR A 602 -33.87 1.64 1.96
CA TYR A 602 -33.89 3.07 2.26
C TYR A 602 -35.02 3.47 3.22
N GLU A 603 -36.05 2.63 3.37
CA GLU A 603 -37.06 2.70 4.42
C GLU A 603 -36.44 2.80 5.82
N ASP A 604 -36.85 3.82 6.58
CA ASP A 604 -36.51 4.07 7.99
C ASP A 604 -35.01 3.99 8.35
N VAL A 605 -34.16 4.35 7.39
CA VAL A 605 -32.71 4.35 7.58
C VAL A 605 -32.30 5.41 8.60
N THR A 606 -31.46 4.99 9.54
CA THR A 606 -30.84 5.84 10.56
C THR A 606 -29.32 5.75 10.47
N THR A 607 -28.65 6.83 10.88
CA THR A 607 -27.19 6.84 11.03
C THR A 607 -26.76 7.59 12.28
N ILE A 608 -25.69 7.09 12.91
CA ILE A 608 -25.05 7.71 14.07
C ILE A 608 -23.74 8.37 13.61
N ILE A 609 -23.64 9.69 13.74
CA ILE A 609 -22.39 10.43 13.58
C ILE A 609 -21.60 10.35 14.89
N GLU A 610 -20.43 9.72 14.87
CA GLU A 610 -19.51 9.71 16.02
C GLU A 610 -18.69 11.01 16.07
N LEU A 611 -18.91 11.83 17.11
CA LEU A 611 -18.07 12.98 17.43
C LEU A 611 -17.30 12.76 18.74
N ASN A 612 -16.23 13.53 18.95
CA ASN A 612 -15.34 13.39 20.11
C ASN A 612 -16.01 13.62 21.48
N GLN A 613 -17.20 14.23 21.52
CA GLN A 613 -17.91 14.62 22.76
C GLN A 613 -19.20 13.81 22.98
N ALA A 614 -20.03 13.62 21.94
CA ALA A 614 -21.24 12.80 21.99
C ALA A 614 -21.62 12.31 20.57
N PRO A 615 -22.21 11.11 20.42
CA PRO A 615 -22.80 10.68 19.16
C PRO A 615 -24.07 11.48 18.83
N ILE A 616 -24.40 11.59 17.54
CA ILE A 616 -25.64 12.21 17.05
C ILE A 616 -26.35 11.23 16.13
N GLU A 617 -27.57 10.82 16.49
CA GLU A 617 -28.43 10.03 15.63
C GLU A 617 -29.26 10.92 14.70
N ILE A 618 -29.38 10.52 13.44
CA ILE A 618 -30.13 11.22 12.38
C ILE A 618 -30.85 10.19 11.50
N ARG A 619 -32.14 10.38 11.26
CA ARG A 619 -32.92 9.64 10.25
C ARG A 619 -32.61 10.20 8.87
N LEU A 620 -32.29 9.34 7.92
CA LEU A 620 -31.96 9.70 6.54
C LEU A 620 -33.26 9.69 5.71
N GLN A 621 -33.88 10.85 5.48
CA GLN A 621 -35.07 10.97 4.61
C GLN A 621 -34.72 11.17 3.13
N ARG A 622 -33.46 11.54 2.85
CA ARG A 622 -32.90 11.67 1.51
C ARG A 622 -31.40 11.44 1.51
N GLY A 623 -30.83 11.35 0.33
CA GLY A 623 -29.44 11.05 0.07
C GLY A 623 -29.18 9.54 -0.03
N VAL A 624 -28.27 9.17 -0.91
CA VAL A 624 -27.77 7.79 -1.01
C VAL A 624 -26.70 7.55 0.06
N LYS A 625 -26.61 6.32 0.58
CA LYS A 625 -25.66 5.94 1.64
C LYS A 625 -24.21 6.02 1.15
N GLN A 626 -23.54 7.18 1.28
CA GLN A 626 -22.18 7.42 0.80
C GLN A 626 -21.15 6.49 1.48
N GLY A 627 -20.85 5.35 0.86
CA GLY A 627 -19.99 4.29 1.42
C GLY A 627 -20.57 2.88 1.27
N ASP A 628 -21.88 2.78 0.97
CA ASP A 628 -22.52 1.54 0.55
C ASP A 628 -22.13 1.20 -0.91
N PRO A 629 -21.93 -0.09 -1.26
CA PRO A 629 -21.53 -0.50 -2.61
C PRO A 629 -22.53 -0.17 -3.72
N LEU A 630 -23.84 -0.16 -3.43
CA LEU A 630 -24.88 0.01 -4.45
C LEU A 630 -25.18 1.49 -4.72
N SER A 631 -24.98 2.37 -3.74
CA SER A 631 -25.26 3.82 -3.84
C SER A 631 -24.70 4.52 -5.09
N PRO A 632 -23.48 4.24 -5.58
CA PRO A 632 -22.97 4.85 -6.81
C PRO A 632 -23.71 4.41 -8.08
N LEU A 633 -24.32 3.22 -8.10
CA LEU A 633 -25.19 2.79 -9.21
C LEU A 633 -26.48 3.61 -9.21
N LEU A 634 -27.14 3.67 -8.05
CA LEU A 634 -28.41 4.37 -7.87
C LEU A 634 -28.28 5.86 -8.19
N PHE A 635 -27.17 6.48 -7.80
CA PHE A 635 -26.86 7.88 -8.15
C PHE A 635 -26.76 8.09 -9.66
N ASN A 636 -26.02 7.24 -10.39
CA ASN A 636 -25.93 7.33 -11.85
C ASN A 636 -27.30 7.12 -12.52
N LEU A 637 -28.11 6.17 -12.04
CA LEU A 637 -29.46 5.89 -12.57
C LEU A 637 -30.39 7.10 -12.41
N VAL A 638 -30.31 7.84 -11.30
CA VAL A 638 -31.11 9.07 -11.07
C VAL A 638 -30.64 10.25 -11.93
N LEU A 639 -29.36 10.29 -12.34
CA LEU A 639 -28.85 11.30 -13.28
C LEU A 639 -29.04 10.93 -14.76
N GLU A 640 -29.30 9.67 -15.08
CA GLU A 640 -29.43 9.24 -16.48
C GLU A 640 -30.48 10.03 -17.29
N PRO A 641 -31.72 10.29 -16.81
CA PRO A 641 -32.71 11.03 -17.61
C PRO A 641 -32.26 12.44 -18.00
N LEU A 642 -31.39 13.07 -17.21
CA LEU A 642 -30.74 14.34 -17.57
C LEU A 642 -29.77 14.17 -18.75
N LEU A 643 -28.96 13.11 -18.75
CA LEU A 643 -28.00 12.84 -19.82
C LEU A 643 -28.73 12.53 -21.13
N ASP A 644 -29.77 11.69 -21.09
CA ASP A 644 -30.64 11.42 -22.24
C ASP A 644 -31.23 12.74 -22.81
N LYS A 645 -31.78 13.60 -21.94
CA LYS A 645 -32.37 14.91 -22.30
C LYS A 645 -31.33 15.95 -22.75
N LEU A 646 -30.04 15.75 -22.45
CA LEU A 646 -28.95 16.57 -22.96
C LEU A 646 -28.42 16.03 -24.30
N GLU A 647 -28.44 14.72 -24.55
CA GLU A 647 -28.05 14.14 -25.85
C GLU A 647 -29.01 14.56 -26.98
N THR A 648 -30.29 14.79 -26.69
CA THR A 648 -31.26 15.34 -27.66
C THR A 648 -31.07 16.83 -27.95
N ARG A 649 -30.19 17.55 -27.23
CA ARG A 649 -29.96 18.99 -27.42
C ARG A 649 -28.79 19.28 -28.38
N PRO A 650 -28.81 20.43 -29.08
CA PRO A 650 -27.66 20.88 -29.87
C PRO A 650 -26.39 20.98 -29.02
N GLY A 651 -25.39 20.16 -29.34
CA GLY A 651 -24.09 20.14 -28.69
C GLY A 651 -23.05 20.99 -29.43
N TYR A 652 -21.78 20.62 -29.22
CA TYR A 652 -20.69 20.99 -30.12
C TYR A 652 -20.54 19.93 -31.22
N LYS A 653 -20.45 20.36 -32.49
CA LYS A 653 -20.37 19.47 -33.66
C LYS A 653 -18.92 19.11 -33.98
N ILE A 654 -18.61 17.81 -33.96
CA ILE A 654 -17.30 17.29 -34.35
C ILE A 654 -17.25 17.21 -35.88
N ASP A 655 -18.22 16.54 -36.49
CA ASP A 655 -18.42 16.45 -37.94
C ASP A 655 -19.88 16.75 -38.32
N THR A 656 -20.38 16.17 -39.40
CA THR A 656 -21.77 16.33 -39.88
C THR A 656 -22.79 15.49 -39.11
N GLU A 657 -22.36 14.37 -38.54
CA GLU A 657 -23.21 13.34 -37.93
C GLU A 657 -23.00 13.25 -36.41
N THR A 658 -21.79 13.55 -35.91
CA THR A 658 -21.44 13.42 -34.50
C THR A 658 -21.37 14.78 -33.77
N GLN A 659 -22.00 14.83 -32.60
CA GLN A 659 -21.95 15.96 -31.67
C GLN A 659 -21.80 15.49 -30.23
N ILE A 660 -21.30 16.36 -29.35
CA ILE A 660 -21.23 16.14 -27.91
C ILE A 660 -21.86 17.34 -27.20
N SER A 661 -22.91 17.09 -26.42
CA SER A 661 -23.61 18.09 -25.60
C SER A 661 -23.18 18.10 -24.14
N SER A 662 -22.75 16.95 -23.60
CA SER A 662 -22.32 16.83 -22.20
C SER A 662 -21.24 15.77 -21.98
N LEU A 663 -20.54 15.88 -20.85
CA LEU A 663 -19.67 14.85 -20.28
C LEU A 663 -19.96 14.74 -18.78
N ALA A 664 -20.18 13.53 -18.28
CA ALA A 664 -20.47 13.29 -16.87
C ALA A 664 -19.42 12.38 -16.24
N PHE A 665 -19.02 12.70 -15.02
CA PHE A 665 -18.28 11.79 -14.13
C PHE A 665 -18.98 11.78 -12.77
N ALA A 666 -20.12 11.08 -12.71
CA ALA A 666 -21.08 11.19 -11.62
C ALA A 666 -21.55 12.64 -11.42
N ASP A 667 -21.19 13.28 -10.30
CA ASP A 667 -21.60 14.65 -9.93
C ASP A 667 -20.78 15.75 -10.63
N ASP A 668 -19.59 15.43 -11.15
CA ASP A 668 -18.81 16.33 -12.00
C ASP A 668 -19.44 16.36 -13.42
N LEU A 669 -20.24 17.39 -13.71
CA LEU A 669 -20.89 17.60 -15.01
C LEU A 669 -20.19 18.71 -15.83
N LEU A 670 -20.00 18.46 -17.12
CA LEU A 670 -19.59 19.45 -18.12
C LEU A 670 -20.66 19.54 -19.21
N LEU A 671 -21.13 20.76 -19.48
CA LEU A 671 -21.94 21.09 -20.65
C LEU A 671 -21.03 21.61 -21.77
N VAL A 672 -21.35 21.25 -23.02
CA VAL A 672 -20.55 21.54 -24.21
C VAL A 672 -21.49 21.96 -25.35
N ALA A 673 -21.27 23.16 -25.89
CA ALA A 673 -22.12 23.71 -26.94
C ALA A 673 -21.31 24.45 -28.01
N GLN A 674 -21.84 24.54 -29.24
CA GLN A 674 -21.26 25.37 -30.30
C GLN A 674 -21.46 26.88 -30.06
N THR A 675 -22.61 27.26 -29.48
CA THR A 675 -23.07 28.66 -29.38
C THR A 675 -23.58 28.98 -27.98
N VAL A 676 -23.63 30.27 -27.63
CA VAL A 676 -24.16 30.72 -26.32
C VAL A 676 -25.64 30.38 -26.13
N PRO A 677 -26.55 30.56 -27.12
CA PRO A 677 -27.95 30.15 -26.97
C PRO A 677 -28.12 28.65 -26.66
N HIS A 678 -27.35 27.78 -27.31
CA HIS A 678 -27.36 26.35 -27.02
C HIS A 678 -26.84 26.06 -25.60
N ALA A 679 -25.79 26.76 -25.15
CA ALA A 679 -25.27 26.64 -23.79
C ALA A 679 -26.31 27.10 -22.74
N LYS A 680 -27.10 28.15 -23.03
CA LYS A 680 -28.19 28.61 -22.15
C LYS A 680 -29.32 27.59 -22.06
N ASP A 681 -29.81 27.05 -23.18
CA ASP A 681 -30.83 25.98 -23.17
C ASP A 681 -30.34 24.72 -22.42
N GLN A 682 -29.11 24.26 -22.66
CA GLN A 682 -28.52 23.15 -21.90
C GLN A 682 -28.44 23.45 -20.39
N LEU A 683 -28.09 24.68 -20.00
CA LEU A 683 -27.97 25.10 -18.60
C LEU A 683 -29.33 25.14 -17.90
N SER A 684 -30.29 25.92 -18.38
CA SER A 684 -31.65 26.00 -17.78
C SER A 684 -32.34 24.64 -17.76
N SER A 685 -32.10 23.79 -18.76
CA SER A 685 -32.63 22.42 -18.79
C SER A 685 -32.00 21.48 -17.76
N THR A 686 -30.73 21.72 -17.42
CA THR A 686 -30.03 21.02 -16.34
C THR A 686 -30.49 21.54 -14.97
N GLU A 687 -30.64 22.85 -14.83
CA GLU A 687 -31.13 23.49 -13.60
C GLU A 687 -32.56 23.08 -13.28
N ALA A 688 -33.47 23.08 -14.26
CA ALA A 688 -34.85 22.62 -14.08
C ALA A 688 -34.93 21.15 -13.62
N TYR A 689 -34.12 20.26 -14.21
CA TYR A 689 -34.07 18.85 -13.80
C TYR A 689 -33.52 18.67 -12.38
N LEU A 690 -32.37 19.29 -12.07
CA LEU A 690 -31.76 19.20 -10.75
C LEU A 690 -32.67 19.82 -9.66
N SER A 691 -33.31 20.94 -9.96
CA SER A 691 -34.26 21.61 -9.06
C SER A 691 -35.48 20.74 -8.78
N SER A 692 -36.00 20.02 -9.79
CA SER A 692 -37.10 19.06 -9.59
C SER A 692 -36.71 17.89 -8.67
N LEU A 693 -35.44 17.49 -8.64
CA LEU A 693 -34.88 16.53 -7.68
C LEU A 693 -34.52 17.16 -6.31
N GLY A 694 -34.82 18.44 -6.07
CA GLY A 694 -34.42 19.16 -4.86
C GLY A 694 -32.90 19.38 -4.72
N MET A 695 -32.16 19.25 -5.82
CA MET A 695 -30.72 19.53 -5.91
C MET A 695 -30.47 20.96 -6.38
N LYS A 696 -29.30 21.53 -6.06
CA LYS A 696 -28.93 22.91 -6.43
C LYS A 696 -27.54 22.98 -7.04
N ILE A 697 -27.39 23.80 -8.07
CA ILE A 697 -26.08 24.12 -8.67
C ILE A 697 -25.36 25.15 -7.78
N ALA A 698 -24.05 25.03 -7.61
CA ALA A 698 -23.23 26.00 -6.88
C ALA A 698 -22.52 26.97 -7.85
N ALA A 699 -23.22 28.03 -8.28
CA ALA A 699 -22.72 28.99 -9.28
C ALA A 699 -21.27 29.45 -9.02
N ASN A 700 -20.94 29.79 -7.77
CA ASN A 700 -19.61 30.25 -7.35
C ASN A 700 -18.45 29.26 -7.56
N LYS A 701 -18.73 27.96 -7.69
CA LYS A 701 -17.75 26.90 -8.02
C LYS A 701 -17.82 26.46 -9.48
N CYS A 702 -18.96 26.67 -10.13
CA CYS A 702 -19.11 26.45 -11.56
C CYS A 702 -18.13 27.36 -12.32
N ARG A 703 -17.73 26.96 -13.52
CA ARG A 703 -16.84 27.76 -14.38
C ARG A 703 -17.24 27.63 -15.83
N THR A 704 -17.23 28.74 -16.56
CA THR A 704 -17.57 28.76 -17.98
C THR A 704 -16.50 29.48 -18.81
N PHE A 705 -16.38 29.16 -20.09
CA PHE A 705 -15.61 29.96 -21.05
C PHE A 705 -16.09 29.69 -22.47
N ARG A 706 -15.90 30.69 -23.34
CA ARG A 706 -16.16 30.57 -24.78
C ARG A 706 -14.88 30.78 -25.58
N VAL A 707 -14.59 29.86 -26.50
CA VAL A 707 -13.53 29.98 -27.52
C VAL A 707 -14.13 30.61 -28.78
N ASN A 708 -13.55 31.72 -29.22
CA ASN A 708 -13.87 32.39 -30.47
C ASN A 708 -12.66 32.32 -31.41
N ARG A 709 -12.92 32.04 -32.69
CA ARG A 709 -11.92 32.05 -33.76
C ARG A 709 -12.07 33.30 -34.63
N THR A 710 -10.96 33.96 -34.93
CA THR A 710 -10.84 34.97 -36.00
C THR A 710 -10.22 34.31 -37.25
N LYS A 711 -9.95 35.09 -38.31
CA LYS A 711 -9.29 34.57 -39.52
C LYS A 711 -7.97 33.85 -39.18
N ASP A 712 -7.10 34.52 -38.43
CA ASP A 712 -5.70 34.15 -38.19
C ASP A 712 -5.37 33.88 -36.70
N SER A 713 -6.33 34.06 -35.78
CA SER A 713 -6.13 33.86 -34.33
C SER A 713 -7.39 33.31 -33.62
N TRP A 714 -7.32 33.17 -32.30
CA TRP A 714 -8.46 32.82 -31.44
C TRP A 714 -8.30 33.49 -30.07
N TYR A 715 -9.42 33.74 -29.39
CA TYR A 715 -9.48 34.38 -28.08
C TYR A 715 -10.60 33.80 -27.22
N LEU A 716 -10.55 34.06 -25.91
CA LEU A 716 -11.56 33.64 -24.96
C LEU A 716 -12.49 34.80 -24.61
N THR A 717 -13.78 34.53 -24.42
CA THR A 717 -14.74 35.48 -23.87
C THR A 717 -15.56 34.85 -22.77
N ASP A 718 -16.17 35.71 -21.95
CA ASP A 718 -17.31 35.35 -21.13
C ASP A 718 -18.52 35.04 -22.05
N PRO A 719 -19.20 33.89 -21.89
CA PRO A 719 -20.47 33.62 -22.56
C PRO A 719 -21.70 34.28 -21.89
N GLY A 720 -21.58 34.88 -20.70
CA GLY A 720 -22.70 35.51 -19.99
C GLY A 720 -23.78 34.49 -19.61
N LEU A 721 -23.37 33.40 -18.96
CA LEU A 721 -24.27 32.36 -18.47
C LEU A 721 -24.65 32.62 -17.02
N GLU A 722 -25.94 32.54 -16.77
CA GLU A 722 -26.59 32.87 -15.50
C GLU A 722 -27.54 31.73 -15.16
N LEU A 723 -27.69 31.43 -13.87
CA LEU A 723 -28.72 30.53 -13.38
C LEU A 723 -30.09 31.23 -13.35
N ASP A 724 -31.17 30.46 -13.27
CA ASP A 724 -32.53 30.97 -13.11
C ASP A 724 -32.68 31.80 -11.80
N SER A 725 -31.75 31.65 -10.84
CA SER A 725 -31.62 32.48 -9.63
C SER A 725 -31.04 33.89 -9.87
N GLY A 726 -30.56 34.20 -11.07
CA GLY A 726 -29.80 35.41 -11.39
C GLY A 726 -28.31 35.34 -11.01
N GLU A 727 -27.81 34.20 -10.51
CA GLU A 727 -26.40 34.03 -10.19
C GLU A 727 -25.56 33.78 -11.47
N VAL A 728 -24.63 34.69 -11.77
CA VAL A 728 -23.70 34.59 -12.91
C VAL A 728 -22.65 33.49 -12.67
N ILE A 729 -22.42 32.62 -13.65
CA ILE A 729 -21.36 31.60 -13.60
C ILE A 729 -20.00 32.26 -13.90
N PRO A 730 -18.99 32.17 -13.00
CA PRO A 730 -17.70 32.82 -13.20
C PRO A 730 -16.95 32.31 -14.45
N VAL A 731 -16.45 33.25 -15.26
CA VAL A 731 -15.61 32.95 -16.42
C VAL A 731 -14.21 32.44 -16.03
N ALA A 732 -13.64 31.53 -16.81
CA ALA A 732 -12.25 31.12 -16.74
C ALA A 732 -11.42 31.78 -17.87
N GLY A 733 -10.47 32.63 -17.50
CA GLY A 733 -9.60 33.35 -18.42
C GLY A 733 -8.46 32.49 -19.02
N ALA A 734 -7.69 33.09 -19.94
CA ALA A 734 -6.61 32.39 -20.65
C ALA A 734 -5.47 31.89 -19.74
N GLY A 735 -5.17 32.66 -18.68
CA GLY A 735 -4.17 32.32 -17.66
C GLY A 735 -4.68 31.39 -16.56
N ASP A 736 -5.99 31.11 -16.52
CA ASP A 736 -6.57 30.30 -15.46
C ASP A 736 -6.39 28.79 -15.69
N HIS A 737 -6.50 28.03 -14.61
CA HIS A 737 -6.54 26.59 -14.64
C HIS A 737 -7.83 26.08 -14.01
N LEU A 738 -8.68 25.48 -14.84
CA LEU A 738 -9.80 24.67 -14.39
C LEU A 738 -9.27 23.35 -13.81
N VAL A 739 -9.81 22.91 -12.67
CA VAL A 739 -9.47 21.61 -12.09
C VAL A 739 -10.60 20.64 -12.41
N TYR A 740 -10.33 19.70 -13.32
CA TYR A 740 -11.28 18.68 -13.75
C TYR A 740 -10.68 17.29 -13.57
N LEU A 741 -11.39 16.42 -12.85
CA LEU A 741 -11.00 15.04 -12.48
C LEU A 741 -9.55 14.92 -11.94
N GLY A 742 -9.08 15.94 -11.20
CA GLY A 742 -7.74 15.98 -10.59
C GLY A 742 -6.60 16.41 -11.52
N CYS A 743 -6.90 16.78 -12.76
CA CYS A 743 -5.95 17.41 -13.69
C CYS A 743 -6.20 18.92 -13.79
N LYS A 744 -5.14 19.69 -14.06
CA LYS A 744 -5.26 21.09 -14.45
C LYS A 744 -5.50 21.17 -15.96
N LEU A 745 -6.52 21.93 -16.35
CA LEU A 745 -6.85 22.24 -17.72
C LEU A 745 -6.85 23.75 -17.89
N SER A 746 -5.99 24.24 -18.77
CA SER A 746 -6.06 25.63 -19.24
C SER A 746 -7.07 25.69 -20.39
N PRO A 747 -8.03 26.63 -20.38
CA PRO A 747 -8.88 26.89 -21.55
C PRO A 747 -8.06 27.21 -22.82
N TRP A 748 -6.83 27.72 -22.66
CA TRP A 748 -5.92 28.04 -23.76
C TRP A 748 -5.14 26.83 -24.30
N VAL A 749 -4.59 25.98 -23.44
CA VAL A 749 -3.66 24.89 -23.85
C VAL A 749 -4.33 23.50 -23.88
N GLY A 750 -5.43 23.32 -23.14
CA GLY A 750 -5.94 22.01 -22.74
C GLY A 750 -5.26 21.52 -21.47
N VAL A 751 -5.04 20.21 -21.36
CA VAL A 751 -4.42 19.59 -20.16
C VAL A 751 -2.98 20.07 -19.98
N THR A 752 -2.64 20.59 -18.80
CA THR A 752 -1.28 21.09 -18.51
C THR A 752 -0.52 20.19 -17.54
N THR A 753 0.81 20.15 -17.68
CA THR A 753 1.74 19.55 -16.70
C THR A 753 2.44 20.60 -15.84
N GLU A 754 1.92 21.82 -15.84
CA GLU A 754 2.52 22.97 -15.20
C GLU A 754 2.55 22.83 -13.67
N GLY A 755 3.70 23.16 -13.07
CA GLY A 755 3.96 23.00 -11.65
C GLY A 755 4.18 21.55 -11.17
N ILE A 756 3.78 20.50 -11.92
CA ILE A 756 3.87 19.09 -11.48
C ILE A 756 5.31 18.71 -11.08
N ARG A 757 6.30 19.09 -11.90
CA ARG A 757 7.72 18.85 -11.60
C ARG A 757 8.18 19.59 -10.34
N ALA A 758 7.80 20.85 -10.18
CA ALA A 758 8.18 21.67 -9.04
C ALA A 758 7.57 21.14 -7.73
N ASP A 759 6.30 20.73 -7.75
CA ASP A 759 5.66 20.09 -6.60
C ASP A 759 6.28 18.72 -6.28
N LEU A 760 6.59 17.88 -7.29
CA LEU A 760 7.34 16.63 -7.06
C LEU A 760 8.69 16.91 -6.37
N ALA A 761 9.48 17.86 -6.88
CA ALA A 761 10.76 18.23 -6.29
C ALA A 761 10.61 18.71 -4.83
N SER A 762 9.61 19.55 -4.56
CA SER A 762 9.25 20.01 -3.20
C SER A 762 8.84 18.83 -2.29
N THR A 763 7.98 17.93 -2.77
CA THR A 763 7.54 16.73 -2.04
C THR A 763 8.70 15.79 -1.74
N LEU A 764 9.58 15.53 -2.70
CA LEU A 764 10.78 14.70 -2.50
C LEU A 764 11.74 15.33 -1.47
N SER A 765 11.94 16.65 -1.52
CA SER A 765 12.72 17.39 -0.52
C SER A 765 12.14 17.27 0.90
N ARG A 766 10.80 17.34 1.02
CA ARG A 766 10.09 17.10 2.30
C ARG A 766 10.25 15.66 2.79
N VAL A 767 10.10 14.66 1.92
CA VAL A 767 10.35 13.24 2.25
C VAL A 767 11.79 13.00 2.71
N GLN A 768 12.79 13.63 2.07
CA GLN A 768 14.18 13.53 2.48
C GLN A 768 14.41 14.04 3.91
N ARG A 769 13.68 15.06 4.36
CA ARG A 769 13.77 15.65 5.72
C ARG A 769 13.06 14.81 6.81
N LEU A 770 12.13 13.93 6.44
CA LEU A 770 11.34 13.10 7.37
C LEU A 770 12.20 12.31 8.35
N LYS A 771 11.64 12.06 9.54
CA LYS A 771 12.27 11.25 10.61
C LYS A 771 11.92 9.76 10.46
N LEU A 772 12.08 9.25 9.24
CA LEU A 772 11.92 7.84 8.86
C LEU A 772 13.27 7.18 8.54
N LYS A 773 13.34 5.85 8.64
CA LYS A 773 14.49 5.05 8.19
C LYS A 773 14.61 5.12 6.65
N PRO A 774 15.80 4.97 6.06
CA PRO A 774 15.99 5.03 4.61
C PRO A 774 15.01 4.17 3.81
N HIS A 775 14.89 2.87 4.11
CA HIS A 775 13.96 1.99 3.40
C HIS A 775 12.48 2.41 3.51
N GLN A 776 12.06 3.02 4.63
CA GLN A 776 10.69 3.51 4.82
C GLN A 776 10.43 4.75 3.96
N LYS A 777 11.43 5.61 3.75
CA LYS A 777 11.32 6.75 2.81
C LYS A 777 11.24 6.27 1.37
N ILE A 778 12.04 5.27 1.01
CA ILE A 778 12.00 4.66 -0.33
C ILE A 778 10.64 4.02 -0.60
N ASP A 779 10.10 3.26 0.36
CA ASP A 779 8.74 2.71 0.28
C ASP A 779 7.68 3.81 0.18
N LEU A 780 7.74 4.86 1.01
CA LEU A 780 6.82 5.99 0.93
C LEU A 780 6.83 6.63 -0.47
N ILE A 781 8.02 6.80 -1.06
CA ILE A 781 8.19 7.31 -2.42
C ILE A 781 7.59 6.35 -3.46
N SER A 782 7.96 5.07 -3.45
CA SER A 782 7.53 4.11 -4.47
C SER A 782 6.04 3.78 -4.42
N THR A 783 5.47 3.77 -3.22
CA THR A 783 4.16 3.18 -2.94
C THR A 783 3.06 4.23 -2.86
N TYR A 784 3.39 5.49 -2.53
CA TYR A 784 2.39 6.57 -2.36
C TYR A 784 2.70 7.85 -3.13
N ILE A 785 3.95 8.33 -3.14
CA ILE A 785 4.29 9.60 -3.80
C ILE A 785 4.32 9.46 -5.32
N VAL A 786 5.07 8.51 -5.87
CA VAL A 786 5.18 8.32 -7.33
C VAL A 786 3.82 8.01 -7.99
N PRO A 787 2.96 7.10 -7.44
CA PRO A 787 1.64 6.85 -8.02
C PRO A 787 0.72 8.07 -8.11
N HIS A 788 0.86 9.05 -7.22
CA HIS A 788 0.05 10.28 -7.29
C HIS A 788 0.37 11.11 -8.55
N TYR A 789 1.65 11.37 -8.82
CA TYR A 789 2.07 12.10 -10.02
C TYR A 789 1.88 11.28 -11.29
N LEU A 790 2.02 9.95 -11.20
CA LEU A 790 1.80 9.03 -12.32
C LEU A 790 0.41 9.20 -12.95
N TYR A 791 -0.65 9.41 -12.15
CA TYR A 791 -2.00 9.66 -12.65
C TYR A 791 -2.03 10.83 -13.64
N GLN A 792 -1.60 12.02 -13.19
CA GLN A 792 -1.59 13.24 -14.02
C GLN A 792 -0.69 13.09 -15.25
N LEU A 793 0.50 12.48 -15.10
CA LEU A 793 1.41 12.23 -16.23
C LEU A 793 0.84 11.26 -17.27
N SER A 794 0.09 10.24 -16.84
CA SER A 794 -0.53 9.27 -17.75
C SER A 794 -1.69 9.86 -18.56
N ILE A 795 -2.37 10.87 -18.02
CA ILE A 795 -3.45 11.57 -18.73
C ILE A 795 -2.88 12.66 -19.64
N ALA A 796 -1.99 13.51 -19.13
CA ALA A 796 -1.48 14.67 -19.87
C ALA A 796 -0.53 14.30 -21.03
N MET A 797 0.05 13.09 -21.02
CA MET A 797 1.01 12.61 -22.03
C MET A 797 2.13 13.64 -22.38
N PRO A 798 2.88 14.17 -21.39
CA PRO A 798 3.91 15.16 -21.64
C PRO A 798 5.09 14.61 -22.44
N ALA A 799 5.86 15.53 -23.03
CA ALA A 799 7.10 15.18 -23.73
C ALA A 799 8.06 14.36 -22.84
N MET A 800 8.66 13.32 -23.42
CA MET A 800 9.56 12.40 -22.70
C MET A 800 10.74 13.10 -22.02
N THR A 801 11.16 14.28 -22.52
CA THR A 801 12.17 15.14 -21.89
C THR A 801 11.77 15.58 -20.48
N GLN A 802 10.51 16.00 -20.27
CA GLN A 802 10.00 16.40 -18.95
C GLN A 802 10.00 15.22 -17.97
N ILE A 803 9.51 14.05 -18.41
CA ILE A 803 9.45 12.85 -17.56
C ILE A 803 10.86 12.38 -17.17
N LYS A 804 11.82 12.42 -18.11
CA LYS A 804 13.23 12.06 -17.85
C LYS A 804 13.91 12.98 -16.83
N LEU A 805 13.55 14.26 -16.78
CA LEU A 805 14.01 15.21 -15.76
C LEU A 805 13.41 14.90 -14.37
N MET A 806 12.11 14.58 -14.31
CA MET A 806 11.47 14.14 -13.05
C MET A 806 12.07 12.82 -12.53
N ASP A 807 12.34 11.86 -13.41
CA ASP A 807 13.07 10.63 -13.06
C ASP A 807 14.51 10.91 -12.60
N GLN A 808 15.16 11.96 -13.10
CA GLN A 808 16.49 12.37 -12.64
C GLN A 808 16.45 12.92 -11.20
N GLU A 809 15.49 13.79 -10.89
CA GLU A 809 15.27 14.31 -9.54
C GLU A 809 14.94 13.19 -8.55
N LEU A 810 14.05 12.27 -8.93
CA LEU A 810 13.72 11.06 -8.17
C LEU A 810 14.99 10.25 -7.85
N ARG A 811 15.82 9.94 -8.85
CA ARG A 811 17.08 9.18 -8.66
C ARG A 811 18.06 9.89 -7.73
N VAL A 812 18.23 11.21 -7.87
CA VAL A 812 19.14 11.99 -7.02
C VAL A 812 18.71 11.91 -5.56
N VAL A 813 17.43 12.10 -5.28
CA VAL A 813 16.88 12.03 -3.92
C VAL A 813 16.93 10.60 -3.35
N VAL A 814 16.61 9.59 -4.15
CA VAL A 814 16.74 8.17 -3.74
C VAL A 814 18.19 7.81 -3.38
N LYS A 815 19.17 8.23 -4.19
CA LYS A 815 20.60 8.04 -3.91
C LYS A 815 21.03 8.78 -2.63
N ASN A 816 20.56 10.01 -2.43
CA ASN A 816 20.82 10.78 -1.20
C ASN A 816 20.23 10.12 0.06
N ILE A 817 18.99 9.61 -0.01
CA ILE A 817 18.33 8.89 1.10
C ILE A 817 19.09 7.60 1.48
N LEU A 818 19.66 6.92 0.49
CA LEU A 818 20.45 5.71 0.66
C LEU A 818 21.95 5.98 0.87
N HIS A 819 22.37 7.25 0.96
CA HIS A 819 23.76 7.67 1.09
C HIS A 819 24.71 7.06 0.03
N LEU A 820 24.20 6.83 -1.18
CA LEU A 820 24.94 6.31 -2.34
C LEU A 820 25.61 7.45 -3.12
N PRO A 821 26.83 7.27 -3.65
CA PRO A 821 27.44 8.22 -4.58
C PRO A 821 26.52 8.51 -5.77
N GLN A 822 26.51 9.74 -6.28
CA GLN A 822 25.67 10.08 -7.44
C GLN A 822 26.08 9.32 -8.71
N ALA A 823 27.36 8.94 -8.82
CA ALA A 823 27.90 8.08 -9.87
C ALA A 823 27.49 6.59 -9.76
N THR A 824 26.78 6.16 -8.72
CA THR A 824 26.28 4.78 -8.62
C THR A 824 25.30 4.47 -9.76
N THR A 825 25.41 3.28 -10.35
CA THR A 825 24.64 2.87 -11.52
C THR A 825 23.13 2.96 -11.27
N ASN A 826 22.41 3.53 -12.24
CA ASN A 826 20.95 3.65 -12.19
C ASN A 826 20.27 2.26 -12.28
N ALA A 827 20.97 1.25 -12.82
CA ALA A 827 20.44 -0.10 -12.92
C ALA A 827 20.20 -0.73 -11.53
N LEU A 828 20.99 -0.41 -10.51
CA LEU A 828 20.73 -0.81 -9.11
C LEU A 828 19.33 -0.36 -8.66
N LEU A 829 18.93 0.86 -9.03
CA LEU A 829 17.65 1.43 -8.63
C LEU A 829 16.50 0.69 -9.34
N TYR A 830 16.60 0.51 -10.65
CA TYR A 830 15.48 0.08 -11.49
C TYR A 830 15.34 -1.44 -11.67
N CYS A 831 16.42 -2.23 -11.56
CA CYS A 831 16.37 -3.68 -11.70
C CYS A 831 15.46 -4.32 -10.64
N GLY A 832 14.90 -5.49 -10.96
CA GLY A 832 14.02 -6.22 -10.05
C GLY A 832 14.72 -6.65 -8.75
N LYS A 833 13.95 -6.72 -7.64
CA LYS A 833 14.42 -7.33 -6.37
C LYS A 833 14.73 -8.83 -6.48
N ARG A 834 14.39 -9.48 -7.60
CA ARG A 834 14.84 -10.84 -7.93
C ARG A 834 16.24 -10.85 -8.54
N ASP A 835 16.66 -9.74 -9.13
CA ASP A 835 17.90 -9.57 -9.88
C ASP A 835 18.93 -8.70 -9.14
N GLY A 836 18.73 -8.54 -7.83
CA GLY A 836 19.60 -7.78 -6.95
C GLY A 836 19.46 -6.24 -6.99
N GLY A 837 18.45 -5.71 -7.69
CA GLY A 837 18.10 -4.29 -7.68
C GLY A 837 17.04 -3.91 -6.63
N LEU A 838 16.72 -2.62 -6.53
CA LEU A 838 15.75 -2.06 -5.59
C LEU A 838 14.29 -2.05 -6.12
N ALA A 839 14.11 -2.21 -7.44
CA ALA A 839 12.84 -2.11 -8.16
C ALA A 839 12.10 -0.78 -7.97
N ILE A 840 12.84 0.32 -7.87
CA ILE A 840 12.28 1.68 -7.81
C ILE A 840 11.40 1.95 -9.05
N PRO A 841 10.18 2.47 -8.88
CA PRO A 841 9.36 2.98 -9.98
C PRO A 841 10.11 3.99 -10.86
N ARG A 842 9.98 3.88 -12.17
CA ARG A 842 10.49 4.85 -13.14
C ARG A 842 9.30 5.47 -13.86
N LEU A 843 9.17 6.80 -13.77
CA LEU A 843 8.04 7.55 -14.32
C LEU A 843 7.93 7.35 -15.83
N GLU A 844 9.06 7.37 -16.55
CA GLU A 844 9.13 7.12 -17.99
C GLU A 844 8.41 5.83 -18.39
N TRP A 845 8.67 4.70 -17.73
CA TRP A 845 8.05 3.44 -18.11
C TRP A 845 6.58 3.33 -17.69
N LEU A 846 6.25 3.86 -16.52
CA LEU A 846 4.92 3.72 -15.92
C LEU A 846 3.91 4.67 -16.56
N ALA A 847 4.31 5.93 -16.80
CA ALA A 847 3.45 6.91 -17.47
C ALA A 847 3.16 6.46 -18.90
N THR A 848 4.20 6.07 -19.65
CA THR A 848 4.06 5.54 -21.01
C THR A 848 3.15 4.31 -21.07
N SER A 849 3.38 3.28 -20.23
CA SER A 849 2.52 2.08 -20.26
C SER A 849 1.08 2.34 -19.83
N SER A 850 0.85 3.26 -18.89
CA SER A 850 -0.50 3.63 -18.44
C SER A 850 -1.24 4.47 -19.49
N ALA A 851 -0.56 5.46 -20.07
CA ALA A 851 -1.06 6.31 -21.15
C ALA A 851 -1.38 5.50 -22.41
N LEU A 852 -0.49 4.59 -22.84
CA LEU A 852 -0.78 3.69 -23.96
C LEU A 852 -1.99 2.79 -23.67
N LYS A 853 -2.12 2.26 -22.44
CA LYS A 853 -3.26 1.41 -22.08
C LYS A 853 -4.59 2.15 -22.12
N ALA A 854 -4.61 3.42 -21.73
CA ALA A 854 -5.80 4.26 -21.77
C ALA A 854 -6.07 4.79 -23.18
N GLY A 855 -5.04 5.18 -23.92
CA GLY A 855 -5.11 5.69 -25.29
C GLY A 855 -5.59 4.65 -26.31
N LEU A 856 -5.10 3.40 -26.23
CA LEU A 856 -5.61 2.31 -27.07
C LEU A 856 -7.11 2.08 -26.81
N LYS A 857 -7.52 1.97 -25.53
CA LYS A 857 -8.94 1.90 -25.14
C LYS A 857 -9.80 3.11 -25.54
N PHE A 858 -9.20 4.24 -25.87
CA PHE A 858 -9.90 5.41 -26.42
C PHE A 858 -10.09 5.26 -27.93
N VAL A 859 -9.04 4.87 -28.64
CA VAL A 859 -9.06 4.64 -30.10
C VAL A 859 -9.97 3.46 -30.45
N ASP A 860 -9.89 2.36 -29.71
CA ASP A 860 -10.66 1.14 -29.89
C ASP A 860 -12.10 1.24 -29.34
N ASN A 861 -12.56 2.44 -28.96
CA ASN A 861 -13.88 2.62 -28.34
C ASN A 861 -15.00 2.59 -29.41
N PRO A 862 -16.13 1.90 -29.18
CA PRO A 862 -17.25 1.88 -30.13
C PRO A 862 -18.06 3.18 -30.20
N ASP A 863 -17.86 4.14 -29.28
CA ASP A 863 -18.53 5.45 -29.31
C ASP A 863 -18.14 6.26 -30.58
N PRO A 864 -19.09 6.55 -31.50
CA PRO A 864 -18.78 7.26 -32.75
C PRO A 864 -18.11 8.62 -32.52
N ALA A 865 -18.51 9.34 -31.47
CA ALA A 865 -17.93 10.65 -31.16
C ALA A 865 -16.47 10.53 -30.69
N MET A 866 -16.10 9.43 -30.01
CA MET A 866 -14.71 9.16 -29.64
C MET A 866 -13.88 8.74 -30.87
N GLN A 867 -14.45 7.96 -31.80
CA GLN A 867 -13.77 7.57 -33.05
C GLN A 867 -13.50 8.78 -33.96
N ALA A 868 -14.49 9.65 -34.14
CA ALA A 868 -14.36 10.91 -34.89
C ALA A 868 -13.28 11.82 -34.29
N LEU A 869 -13.23 11.95 -32.95
CA LEU A 869 -12.17 12.71 -32.27
C LEU A 869 -10.80 12.02 -32.40
N ALA A 870 -10.72 10.70 -32.26
CA ALA A 870 -9.47 9.95 -32.27
C ALA A 870 -8.71 10.12 -33.59
N THR A 871 -9.44 10.03 -34.70
CA THR A 871 -8.96 10.21 -36.08
C THR A 871 -8.75 11.69 -36.41
N GLY A 872 -9.80 12.52 -36.30
CA GLY A 872 -9.80 13.92 -36.73
C GLY A 872 -8.82 14.83 -35.98
N THR A 873 -8.50 14.54 -34.71
CA THR A 873 -7.61 15.39 -33.88
C THR A 873 -6.20 14.85 -33.70
N LYS A 874 -5.81 13.80 -34.46
CA LYS A 874 -4.48 13.16 -34.39
C LYS A 874 -4.16 12.64 -32.97
N LEU A 875 -5.16 12.18 -32.22
CA LEU A 875 -4.94 11.53 -30.92
C LEU A 875 -4.30 10.16 -31.12
N GLU A 876 -4.81 9.36 -32.06
CA GLU A 876 -4.18 8.10 -32.46
C GLU A 876 -2.72 8.31 -32.85
N SER A 877 -2.41 9.35 -33.64
CA SER A 877 -1.03 9.68 -34.05
C SER A 877 -0.11 10.01 -32.85
N ARG A 878 -0.65 10.57 -31.75
CA ARG A 878 0.07 10.82 -30.50
C ARG A 878 0.29 9.54 -29.70
N VAL A 879 -0.71 8.66 -29.62
CA VAL A 879 -0.61 7.33 -28.99
C VAL A 879 0.41 6.47 -29.74
N ARG A 880 0.37 6.47 -31.08
CA ARG A 880 1.36 5.81 -31.95
C ARG A 880 2.76 6.39 -31.77
N ARG A 881 2.92 7.71 -31.70
CA ARG A 881 4.22 8.34 -31.40
C ARG A 881 4.76 7.91 -30.04
N LEU A 882 3.91 7.87 -29.01
CA LEU A 882 4.28 7.40 -27.68
C LEU A 882 4.74 5.93 -27.68
N ALA A 883 4.11 5.07 -28.49
CA ALA A 883 4.53 3.68 -28.68
C ALA A 883 5.91 3.57 -29.36
N LEU A 884 6.15 4.38 -30.40
CA LEU A 884 7.44 4.46 -31.10
C LEU A 884 8.56 4.98 -30.18
N ASP A 885 8.31 6.06 -29.43
CA ASP A 885 9.23 6.58 -28.40
C ASP A 885 9.55 5.51 -27.33
N ALA A 886 8.56 4.70 -26.97
CA ALA A 886 8.69 3.57 -26.05
C ALA A 886 9.45 2.36 -26.64
N ARG A 887 9.70 2.36 -27.96
CA ARG A 887 10.22 1.24 -28.77
C ARG A 887 9.32 0.00 -28.73
N ILE A 888 8.01 0.22 -28.81
CA ILE A 888 6.99 -0.82 -28.98
C ILE A 888 6.53 -0.76 -30.43
N ALA A 889 6.36 -1.92 -31.06
CA ALA A 889 5.82 -2.00 -32.42
C ALA A 889 4.37 -1.49 -32.46
N TRP A 890 3.94 -0.99 -33.63
CA TRP A 890 2.56 -0.59 -33.88
C TRP A 890 1.94 -1.53 -34.92
N PRO A 891 0.72 -2.05 -34.73
CA PRO A 891 -0.16 -1.85 -33.57
C PRO A 891 0.38 -2.50 -32.28
N VAL A 892 0.05 -1.91 -31.13
CA VAL A 892 0.52 -2.37 -29.81
C VAL A 892 -0.37 -3.49 -29.29
N THR A 893 0.21 -4.64 -28.94
CA THR A 893 -0.57 -5.77 -28.38
C THR A 893 -0.70 -5.67 -26.86
N GLY A 894 -1.79 -6.24 -26.32
CA GLY A 894 -2.00 -6.31 -24.86
C GLY A 894 -0.89 -7.04 -24.09
N GLU A 895 -0.25 -8.04 -24.72
CA GLU A 895 0.89 -8.76 -24.16
C GLU A 895 2.16 -7.89 -24.11
N GLN A 896 2.48 -7.18 -25.20
CA GLN A 896 3.61 -6.24 -25.23
C GLN A 896 3.48 -5.21 -24.11
N LEU A 897 2.27 -4.67 -23.91
CA LEU A 897 2.02 -3.66 -22.88
C LEU A 897 2.09 -4.21 -21.46
N THR A 898 1.56 -5.43 -21.23
CA THR A 898 1.60 -6.12 -19.94
C THR A 898 3.03 -6.54 -19.56
N SER A 899 3.85 -6.93 -20.55
CA SER A 899 5.24 -7.32 -20.36
C SER A 899 6.23 -6.15 -20.36
N TYR A 900 5.86 -4.98 -20.90
CA TYR A 900 6.75 -3.82 -21.14
C TYR A 900 7.67 -3.49 -19.95
N THR A 901 7.11 -3.22 -18.76
CA THR A 901 7.92 -2.86 -17.58
C THR A 901 8.84 -4.00 -17.13
N ARG A 902 8.47 -5.27 -17.36
CA ARG A 902 9.32 -6.44 -17.07
C ARG A 902 10.48 -6.52 -18.07
N THR A 903 10.21 -6.26 -19.36
CA THR A 903 11.22 -6.21 -20.42
C THR A 903 12.22 -5.07 -20.19
N GLN A 904 11.75 -3.88 -19.83
CA GLN A 904 12.62 -2.75 -19.47
C GLN A 904 13.52 -3.06 -18.26
N LYS A 905 13.01 -3.74 -17.23
CA LYS A 905 13.80 -4.20 -16.08
C LYS A 905 14.86 -5.23 -16.47
N LYS A 906 14.56 -6.17 -17.37
CA LYS A 906 15.55 -7.11 -17.95
C LYS A 906 16.62 -6.35 -18.75
N ALA A 907 16.23 -5.32 -19.51
CA ALA A 907 17.17 -4.50 -20.28
C ALA A 907 18.12 -3.70 -19.37
N GLU A 908 17.65 -3.17 -18.23
CA GLU A 908 18.55 -2.58 -17.22
C GLU A 908 19.51 -3.61 -16.62
N LEU A 909 19.08 -4.85 -16.36
CA LEU A 909 19.99 -5.90 -15.86
C LEU A 909 21.07 -6.22 -16.91
N ALA A 910 20.71 -6.30 -18.19
CA ALA A 910 21.67 -6.48 -19.27
C ALA A 910 22.65 -5.29 -19.39
N ARG A 911 22.17 -4.05 -19.21
CA ARG A 911 23.04 -2.86 -19.08
C ARG A 911 23.97 -2.97 -17.87
N TRP A 912 23.45 -3.39 -16.72
CA TRP A 912 24.23 -3.52 -15.49
C TRP A 912 25.40 -4.49 -15.67
N LYS A 913 25.15 -5.69 -16.19
CA LYS A 913 26.17 -6.72 -16.43
C LYS A 913 27.32 -6.25 -17.33
N ARG A 914 27.09 -5.30 -18.23
CA ARG A 914 28.13 -4.74 -19.13
C ARG A 914 29.02 -3.65 -18.48
N LEU A 915 28.72 -3.20 -17.26
CA LEU A 915 29.53 -2.17 -16.59
C LEU A 915 30.80 -2.76 -15.98
N GLY A 916 31.97 -2.45 -16.56
CA GLY A 916 33.27 -3.05 -16.18
C GLY A 916 33.68 -2.94 -14.71
N SER A 917 33.15 -1.99 -13.93
CA SER A 917 33.36 -1.92 -12.48
C SER A 917 32.11 -2.28 -11.67
N GLN A 918 31.04 -1.50 -11.84
CA GLN A 918 29.84 -1.62 -11.00
C GLN A 918 28.95 -2.81 -11.37
N GLY A 919 29.24 -3.49 -12.49
CA GLY A 919 28.47 -4.61 -13.05
C GLY A 919 29.04 -6.00 -12.76
N LYS A 920 30.28 -6.10 -12.27
CA LYS A 920 31.00 -7.38 -12.10
C LYS A 920 30.24 -8.44 -11.29
N SER A 921 29.40 -8.00 -10.34
CA SER A 921 28.59 -8.82 -9.45
C SER A 921 27.16 -9.08 -9.95
N ALA A 922 26.67 -8.33 -10.94
CA ALA A 922 25.26 -8.32 -11.34
C ALA A 922 24.79 -9.67 -11.90
N ALA A 923 25.71 -10.48 -12.44
CA ALA A 923 25.43 -11.84 -12.85
C ALA A 923 25.17 -12.78 -11.66
N ALA A 924 25.96 -12.71 -10.60
CA ALA A 924 25.85 -13.58 -9.42
C ALA A 924 24.56 -13.35 -8.60
N PHE A 925 23.92 -12.19 -8.76
CA PHE A 925 22.65 -11.85 -8.10
C PHE A 925 21.42 -11.89 -9.02
N ALA A 926 21.59 -12.19 -10.31
CA ALA A 926 20.47 -12.34 -11.25
C ALA A 926 19.59 -13.55 -10.86
N ASP A 927 18.27 -13.37 -10.80
CA ASP A 927 17.29 -14.38 -10.36
C ASP A 927 17.59 -15.11 -9.02
N SER A 928 18.47 -14.56 -8.17
CA SER A 928 18.76 -15.16 -6.86
C SER A 928 17.62 -14.88 -5.87
N ARG A 929 16.99 -15.92 -5.31
CA ARG A 929 15.98 -15.76 -4.24
C ARG A 929 16.64 -15.46 -2.89
N ILE A 930 17.70 -16.21 -2.56
CA ILE A 930 18.35 -16.18 -1.25
C ILE A 930 19.23 -14.93 -1.10
N GLY A 931 20.22 -14.72 -1.99
CA GLY A 931 21.16 -13.58 -1.92
C GLY A 931 20.54 -12.19 -2.13
N ASN A 932 19.24 -12.13 -2.40
CA ASN A 932 18.44 -10.92 -2.57
C ASN A 932 17.29 -10.80 -1.55
N ALA A 933 17.16 -11.72 -0.58
CA ALA A 933 16.03 -11.74 0.34
C ALA A 933 15.90 -10.42 1.14
N TRP A 934 17.02 -9.87 1.62
CA TRP A 934 17.09 -8.61 2.37
C TRP A 934 16.65 -7.36 1.58
N LEU A 935 16.59 -7.43 0.24
CA LEU A 935 16.01 -6.36 -0.59
C LEU A 935 14.46 -6.38 -0.55
N ARG A 936 13.88 -7.55 -0.27
CA ARG A 936 12.43 -7.77 -0.15
C ARG A 936 11.97 -7.56 1.28
N ASP A 937 12.74 -8.04 2.24
CA ASP A 937 12.52 -7.84 3.68
C ASP A 937 13.64 -7.00 4.33
N PRO A 938 13.40 -5.70 4.56
CA PRO A 938 14.34 -4.81 5.24
C PRO A 938 14.54 -5.10 6.74
N SER A 939 13.84 -6.07 7.33
CA SER A 939 14.06 -6.49 8.72
C SER A 939 15.36 -7.28 8.89
N LEU A 940 15.74 -8.05 7.86
CA LEU A 940 16.92 -8.93 7.84
C LEU A 940 18.26 -8.18 7.95
N LEU A 941 18.29 -6.87 7.65
CA LEU A 941 19.49 -6.04 7.79
C LEU A 941 19.18 -4.68 8.43
N LYS A 942 19.95 -4.33 9.48
CA LYS A 942 19.96 -2.97 10.04
C LYS A 942 20.21 -1.94 8.92
N PRO A 943 19.54 -0.76 8.89
CA PRO A 943 19.59 0.16 7.75
C PRO A 943 20.99 0.61 7.33
N CYS A 944 21.93 0.75 8.27
CA CYS A 944 23.34 1.04 7.96
C CYS A 944 24.01 -0.11 7.18
N ARG A 945 23.83 -1.36 7.63
CA ARG A 945 24.34 -2.56 6.94
C ARG A 945 23.70 -2.73 5.56
N MET A 946 22.41 -2.45 5.42
CA MET A 946 21.72 -2.43 4.13
C MET A 946 22.36 -1.43 3.14
N ILE A 947 22.71 -0.22 3.61
CA ILE A 947 23.40 0.78 2.78
C ILE A 947 24.82 0.31 2.39
N THR A 948 25.60 -0.22 3.32
CA THR A 948 26.93 -0.78 3.01
C THR A 948 26.81 -1.94 2.01
N ALA A 949 25.84 -2.84 2.18
CA ALA A 949 25.57 -3.94 1.24
C ALA A 949 25.26 -3.45 -0.18
N LEU A 950 24.47 -2.38 -0.33
CA LEU A 950 24.20 -1.76 -1.63
C LEU A 950 25.48 -1.19 -2.27
N LYS A 951 26.34 -0.50 -1.49
CA LYS A 951 27.64 0.01 -1.96
C LYS A 951 28.60 -1.11 -2.37
N MET A 952 28.65 -2.19 -1.60
CA MET A 952 29.46 -3.37 -1.93
C MET A 952 28.98 -4.06 -3.20
N ARG A 953 27.66 -4.10 -3.42
CA ARG A 953 27.05 -4.69 -4.61
C ARG A 953 27.43 -3.95 -5.89
N THR A 954 27.43 -2.62 -5.88
CA THR A 954 27.81 -1.79 -7.04
C THR A 954 29.30 -1.43 -7.08
N ASN A 955 30.17 -2.04 -6.27
CA ASN A 955 31.58 -1.67 -6.17
C ASN A 955 31.77 -0.14 -6.02
N SER A 956 30.97 0.45 -5.13
CA SER A 956 30.91 1.89 -4.80
C SER A 956 31.27 2.16 -3.33
N CYS A 957 32.08 1.27 -2.74
CA CYS A 957 32.75 1.49 -1.47
C CYS A 957 33.93 2.44 -1.65
N ALA A 958 34.49 2.96 -0.55
CA ALA A 958 35.63 3.87 -0.57
C ALA A 958 36.97 3.11 -0.51
N ASP A 959 37.12 2.05 -1.31
CA ASP A 959 38.41 1.40 -1.55
C ASP A 959 39.29 2.25 -2.47
N ARG A 960 40.62 2.23 -2.30
CA ARG A 960 41.53 3.12 -3.06
C ARG A 960 41.41 2.91 -4.57
N ALA A 961 41.13 1.70 -5.06
CA ALA A 961 40.89 1.48 -6.48
C ALA A 961 39.58 2.13 -6.98
N ALA A 962 38.52 2.23 -6.17
CA ALA A 962 37.35 3.06 -6.49
C ALA A 962 37.65 4.56 -6.39
N MET A 963 38.42 4.98 -5.40
CA MET A 963 38.76 6.40 -5.18
C MET A 963 39.68 6.96 -6.27
N SER A 964 40.73 6.25 -6.71
CA SER A 964 41.65 6.70 -7.76
C SER A 964 40.96 6.95 -9.13
N ARG A 965 39.80 6.32 -9.37
CA ARG A 965 38.97 6.54 -10.56
C ARG A 965 38.03 7.75 -10.46
N THR A 966 37.94 8.40 -9.28
CA THR A 966 37.01 9.50 -9.00
C THR A 966 37.66 10.73 -8.35
N THR A 967 38.88 10.58 -7.85
CA THR A 967 39.67 11.58 -7.14
C THR A 967 41.13 11.45 -7.56
N ARG A 968 41.91 12.54 -7.54
CA ARG A 968 43.36 12.53 -7.89
C ARG A 968 44.24 11.90 -6.79
N ILE A 969 43.85 10.75 -6.24
CA ILE A 969 44.68 9.98 -5.31
C ILE A 969 45.61 9.09 -6.14
N PRO A 970 46.94 9.30 -6.13
CA PRO A 970 47.82 8.67 -7.12
C PRO A 970 48.04 7.17 -6.90
N ASP A 971 47.95 6.70 -5.66
CA ASP A 971 48.33 5.34 -5.28
C ASP A 971 47.11 4.45 -4.96
N PRO A 972 46.82 3.42 -5.78
CA PRO A 972 45.77 2.44 -5.52
C PRO A 972 46.22 1.25 -4.66
N THR A 973 47.45 1.20 -4.13
CA THR A 973 47.91 0.11 -3.23
C THR A 973 47.10 0.03 -1.93
N CYS A 974 47.01 -1.17 -1.37
CA CYS A 974 46.30 -1.46 -0.13
C CYS A 974 46.87 -0.71 1.08
N ARG A 975 46.06 0.15 1.70
CA ARG A 975 46.46 0.99 2.84
C ARG A 975 46.95 0.21 4.06
N GLN A 976 46.52 -1.04 4.21
CA GLN A 976 46.86 -1.87 5.38
C GLN A 976 48.04 -2.83 5.14
N CYS A 977 48.22 -3.35 3.91
CA CYS A 977 49.22 -4.39 3.66
C CYS A 977 50.23 -4.06 2.56
N GLY A 978 50.11 -2.91 1.87
CA GLY A 978 51.05 -2.40 0.86
C GLY A 978 51.24 -3.24 -0.40
N SER A 979 50.78 -4.50 -0.42
CA SER A 979 51.28 -5.53 -1.33
C SER A 979 50.48 -5.75 -2.62
N GLN A 980 49.28 -5.17 -2.73
CA GLN A 980 48.35 -5.36 -3.87
C GLN A 980 47.44 -4.14 -4.01
N ILE A 981 46.78 -4.00 -5.17
CA ILE A 981 45.75 -2.99 -5.41
C ILE A 981 44.57 -3.18 -4.45
N GLU A 982 44.16 -2.10 -3.79
CA GLU A 982 43.05 -2.08 -2.86
C GLU A 982 41.69 -2.13 -3.57
N THR A 983 41.23 -3.35 -3.83
CA THR A 983 39.86 -3.61 -4.29
C THR A 983 39.02 -4.21 -3.17
N LEU A 984 37.70 -4.11 -3.28
CA LEU A 984 36.79 -4.81 -2.37
C LEU A 984 37.05 -6.34 -2.35
N GLY A 985 37.42 -6.94 -3.49
CA GLY A 985 37.83 -8.35 -3.57
C GLY A 985 39.13 -8.65 -2.83
N HIS A 986 40.11 -7.74 -2.87
CA HIS A 986 41.31 -7.83 -2.05
C HIS A 986 40.96 -7.77 -0.55
N ILE A 987 40.24 -6.74 -0.12
CA ILE A 987 39.86 -6.53 1.30
C ILE A 987 39.08 -7.74 1.85
N LEU A 988 38.06 -8.22 1.12
CA LEU A 988 37.15 -9.28 1.58
C LEU A 988 37.64 -10.71 1.32
N GLY A 989 38.70 -10.90 0.52
CA GLY A 989 39.15 -12.21 0.04
C GLY A 989 40.63 -12.54 0.19
N GLN A 990 41.54 -11.57 0.12
CA GLN A 990 42.97 -11.82 -0.09
C GLN A 990 43.91 -11.10 0.90
N CYS A 991 43.56 -9.91 1.38
CA CYS A 991 44.40 -9.05 2.22
C CYS A 991 45.00 -9.80 3.42
N ARG A 992 46.30 -9.61 3.71
CA ARG A 992 46.94 -10.27 4.87
C ARG A 992 46.35 -9.79 6.19
N HIS A 993 46.05 -8.49 6.31
CA HIS A 993 45.49 -7.87 7.52
C HIS A 993 44.11 -8.45 7.90
N THR A 994 43.19 -8.61 6.94
CA THR A 994 41.83 -9.12 7.23
C THR A 994 41.74 -10.66 7.30
N LYS A 995 42.87 -11.38 7.24
CA LYS A 995 42.91 -12.86 7.25
C LYS A 995 42.20 -13.48 8.48
N PRO A 996 42.39 -13.02 9.73
CA PRO A 996 41.73 -13.62 10.91
C PRO A 996 40.21 -13.56 10.83
N HIS A 997 39.66 -12.44 10.37
CA HIS A 997 38.21 -12.26 10.21
C HIS A 997 37.63 -13.06 9.05
N ARG A 998 38.39 -13.28 7.97
CA ARG A 998 37.99 -14.20 6.90
C ARG A 998 37.91 -15.65 7.37
N ILE A 999 38.81 -16.06 8.27
CA ILE A 999 38.78 -17.38 8.91
C ILE A 999 37.52 -17.48 9.79
N ARG A 1000 37.28 -16.51 10.69
CA ARG A 1000 36.06 -16.47 11.51
C ARG A 1000 34.76 -16.54 10.66
N ARG A 1001 34.69 -15.82 9.53
CA ARG A 1001 33.57 -15.87 8.58
C ARG A 1001 33.36 -17.25 7.96
N HIS A 1002 34.46 -17.92 7.62
CA HIS A 1002 34.44 -19.28 7.09
C HIS A 1002 33.93 -20.26 8.13
N ASP A 1003 34.47 -20.18 9.34
CA ASP A 1003 34.13 -21.09 10.44
C ASP A 1003 32.68 -20.90 10.91
N GLU A 1004 32.14 -19.68 10.92
CA GLU A 1004 30.72 -19.44 11.22
C GLU A 1004 29.78 -20.15 10.20
N ILE A 1005 30.17 -20.23 8.92
CA ILE A 1005 29.41 -20.95 7.89
C ILE A 1005 29.60 -22.47 8.02
N LYS A 1006 30.83 -22.93 8.28
CA LYS A 1006 31.17 -24.34 8.54
C LYS A 1006 30.38 -24.87 9.74
N ASN A 1007 30.37 -24.14 10.85
CA ASN A 1007 29.72 -24.53 12.10
C ASN A 1007 28.20 -24.57 11.94
N LEU A 1008 27.59 -23.63 11.20
CA LEU A 1008 26.15 -23.70 10.88
C LEU A 1008 25.79 -24.98 10.11
N ILE A 1009 26.63 -25.45 9.19
CA ILE A 1009 26.41 -26.73 8.50
C ILE A 1009 26.50 -27.90 9.49
N VAL A 1010 27.48 -27.89 10.41
CA VAL A 1010 27.62 -28.92 11.46
C VAL A 1010 26.40 -28.94 12.38
N GLU A 1011 25.91 -27.78 12.82
CA GLU A 1011 24.72 -27.66 13.68
C GLU A 1011 23.46 -28.22 13.01
N GLU A 1012 23.23 -27.92 11.72
CA GLU A 1012 22.08 -28.44 10.98
C GLU A 1012 22.17 -29.94 10.66
N LEU A 1013 23.37 -30.49 10.54
CA LEU A 1013 23.58 -31.93 10.38
C LEU A 1013 23.40 -32.70 11.70
N LYS A 1014 23.90 -32.16 12.82
CA LYS A 1014 23.70 -32.76 14.16
C LYS A 1014 22.22 -32.95 14.52
N LYS A 1015 21.34 -32.05 14.06
CA LYS A 1015 19.88 -32.15 14.27
C LYS A 1015 19.23 -33.38 13.59
N LYS A 1016 19.94 -34.11 12.74
CA LYS A 1016 19.43 -35.28 12.02
C LYS A 1016 19.61 -36.61 12.77
N GLY A 1017 20.18 -36.57 13.97
CA GLY A 1017 20.42 -37.77 14.77
C GLY A 1017 21.68 -38.54 14.33
N PRO A 1018 21.87 -39.76 14.89
CA PRO A 1018 23.13 -40.51 14.78
C PRO A 1018 23.40 -41.11 13.40
N GLU A 1019 22.45 -41.12 12.46
CA GLU A 1019 22.64 -41.62 11.08
C GLU A 1019 23.69 -40.84 10.26
N VAL A 1020 24.11 -39.66 10.74
CA VAL A 1020 25.03 -38.76 10.05
C VAL A 1020 26.30 -38.56 10.90
N ALA A 1021 27.34 -39.33 10.62
CA ALA A 1021 28.64 -39.15 11.26
C ALA A 1021 29.42 -37.99 10.60
N ILE A 1022 29.90 -37.05 11.41
CA ILE A 1022 30.57 -35.82 10.94
C ILE A 1022 32.00 -35.81 11.47
N THR A 1023 32.98 -35.93 10.58
CA THR A 1023 34.40 -35.69 10.91
C THR A 1023 34.76 -34.25 10.54
N VAL A 1024 35.09 -33.42 11.52
CA VAL A 1024 35.50 -32.03 11.31
C VAL A 1024 37.02 -31.97 11.08
N GLU A 1025 37.43 -31.29 10.00
CA GLU A 1025 38.83 -31.03 9.67
C GLU A 1025 39.78 -32.26 9.72
N PRO A 1026 39.46 -33.41 9.11
CA PRO A 1026 40.36 -34.56 9.10
C PRO A 1026 41.61 -34.31 8.25
N THR A 1027 42.75 -34.84 8.68
CA THR A 1027 44.00 -34.84 7.89
C THR A 1027 44.07 -36.11 7.03
N VAL A 1028 44.31 -35.96 5.72
CA VAL A 1028 44.44 -37.05 4.74
C VAL A 1028 45.73 -36.85 3.94
N ALA A 1029 46.55 -37.89 3.82
CA ALA A 1029 47.77 -37.86 3.03
C ALA A 1029 47.46 -37.88 1.53
N ALA A 1030 48.09 -37.01 0.75
CA ALA A 1030 47.89 -36.96 -0.70
C ALA A 1030 48.82 -37.93 -1.43
N THR A 1031 48.31 -38.60 -2.47
CA THR A 1031 49.10 -39.39 -3.42
C THR A 1031 50.06 -38.47 -4.19
N GLY A 1032 51.33 -38.46 -3.76
CA GLY A 1032 52.38 -37.55 -4.27
C GLY A 1032 53.09 -36.72 -3.19
N GLY A 1033 52.69 -36.83 -1.92
CA GLY A 1033 53.33 -36.16 -0.79
C GLY A 1033 52.59 -34.91 -0.30
N GLY A 1034 52.58 -34.72 1.02
CA GLY A 1034 51.85 -33.64 1.69
C GLY A 1034 50.46 -34.04 2.21
N ASN A 1035 49.92 -33.24 3.12
CA ASN A 1035 48.65 -33.48 3.79
C ASN A 1035 47.56 -32.50 3.32
N LEU A 1036 46.38 -33.02 2.95
CA LEU A 1036 45.19 -32.23 2.71
C LEU A 1036 44.22 -32.32 3.89
N LYS A 1037 43.53 -31.20 4.15
CA LYS A 1037 42.51 -31.04 5.18
C LYS A 1037 41.22 -30.51 4.51
N PRO A 1038 40.20 -31.33 4.21
CA PRO A 1038 38.84 -30.83 3.95
C PRO A 1038 38.23 -30.28 5.25
N ASP A 1039 37.26 -29.38 5.16
CA ASP A 1039 36.64 -28.78 6.34
C ASP A 1039 35.73 -29.77 7.08
N LEU A 1040 35.00 -30.61 6.32
CA LEU A 1040 34.09 -31.63 6.81
C LEU A 1040 34.15 -32.88 5.94
N VAL A 1041 34.10 -34.05 6.57
CA VAL A 1041 33.79 -35.33 5.90
C VAL A 1041 32.55 -35.90 6.59
N ILE A 1042 31.50 -36.14 5.80
CA ILE A 1042 30.18 -36.53 6.30
C ILE A 1042 29.86 -37.93 5.77
N GLN A 1043 29.64 -38.87 6.67
CA GLN A 1043 29.21 -40.22 6.34
C GLN A 1043 27.72 -40.38 6.65
N SER A 1044 26.95 -40.86 5.68
CA SER A 1044 25.51 -41.08 5.81
C SER A 1044 25.06 -42.17 4.85
N ARG A 1045 24.32 -43.18 5.34
CA ARG A 1045 23.72 -44.27 4.53
C ARG A 1045 24.72 -44.95 3.58
N GLY A 1046 25.89 -45.32 4.08
CA GLY A 1046 26.95 -45.99 3.31
C GLY A 1046 27.66 -45.11 2.26
N ARG A 1047 27.45 -43.79 2.27
CA ARG A 1047 28.11 -42.83 1.37
C ARG A 1047 28.92 -41.80 2.15
N VAL A 1048 29.99 -41.29 1.55
CA VAL A 1048 30.86 -40.27 2.13
C VAL A 1048 30.87 -39.00 1.28
N PHE A 1049 30.62 -37.86 1.91
CA PHE A 1049 30.63 -36.55 1.26
C PHE A 1049 31.79 -35.73 1.80
N VAL A 1050 32.71 -35.34 0.91
CA VAL A 1050 33.82 -34.43 1.23
C VAL A 1050 33.35 -33.00 1.00
N VAL A 1051 33.15 -32.26 2.09
CA VAL A 1051 32.61 -30.89 2.07
C VAL A 1051 33.71 -29.91 2.46
N ASP A 1052 33.91 -28.93 1.59
CA ASP A 1052 34.85 -27.83 1.79
C ASP A 1052 34.12 -26.51 1.52
N VAL A 1053 34.21 -25.58 2.47
CA VAL A 1053 33.51 -24.30 2.46
C VAL A 1053 34.46 -23.23 1.92
N THR A 1054 34.00 -22.43 0.95
CA THR A 1054 34.84 -21.34 0.43
C THR A 1054 34.04 -20.08 0.16
N VAL A 1055 34.47 -18.97 0.80
CA VAL A 1055 33.86 -17.66 0.61
C VAL A 1055 34.67 -16.86 -0.40
N ARG A 1056 34.12 -16.67 -1.61
CA ARG A 1056 34.82 -16.05 -2.76
C ARG A 1056 34.16 -14.73 -3.17
N HIS A 1057 34.96 -13.79 -3.69
CA HIS A 1057 34.44 -12.50 -4.16
C HIS A 1057 33.79 -12.65 -5.54
N GLU A 1058 32.53 -12.20 -5.66
CA GLU A 1058 31.64 -12.56 -6.77
C GLU A 1058 31.85 -11.73 -8.04
N ASP A 1059 33.09 -11.57 -8.47
CA ASP A 1059 33.44 -10.89 -9.71
C ASP A 1059 33.67 -11.92 -10.81
N GLY A 1060 32.95 -11.82 -11.93
CA GLY A 1060 33.07 -12.77 -13.05
C GLY A 1060 32.79 -14.22 -12.64
N ASN A 1061 33.63 -15.15 -13.10
CA ASN A 1061 33.46 -16.60 -12.89
C ASN A 1061 34.09 -17.13 -11.59
N ASN A 1062 34.54 -16.27 -10.68
CA ASN A 1062 35.22 -16.65 -9.43
C ASN A 1062 34.44 -17.66 -8.56
N LEU A 1063 33.11 -17.64 -8.60
CA LEU A 1063 32.27 -18.61 -7.88
C LEU A 1063 32.35 -19.99 -8.52
N ALA A 1064 32.23 -20.07 -9.85
CA ALA A 1064 32.34 -21.32 -10.61
C ALA A 1064 33.73 -21.94 -10.46
N GLN A 1065 34.79 -21.13 -10.61
CA GLN A 1065 36.18 -21.55 -10.35
C GLN A 1065 36.37 -22.04 -8.91
N GLY A 1066 35.63 -21.47 -7.95
CA GLY A 1066 35.59 -21.94 -6.56
C GLY A 1066 35.04 -23.36 -6.40
N PHE A 1067 34.11 -23.81 -7.25
CA PHE A 1067 33.68 -25.21 -7.28
C PHE A 1067 34.73 -26.08 -7.97
N THR A 1068 35.12 -25.73 -9.20
CA THR A 1068 36.04 -26.51 -10.03
C THR A 1068 37.33 -26.83 -9.29
N SER A 1069 38.00 -25.79 -8.72
CA SER A 1069 39.24 -25.97 -7.96
C SER A 1069 39.10 -26.81 -6.69
N LYS A 1070 37.90 -26.94 -6.12
CA LYS A 1070 37.64 -27.79 -4.94
C LYS A 1070 37.31 -29.22 -5.33
N VAL A 1071 36.59 -29.42 -6.43
CA VAL A 1071 36.41 -30.75 -7.04
C VAL A 1071 37.79 -31.31 -7.43
N GLU A 1072 38.55 -30.60 -8.26
CA GLU A 1072 39.91 -31.01 -8.70
C GLU A 1072 40.85 -31.34 -7.54
N LYS A 1073 40.80 -30.56 -6.44
CA LYS A 1073 41.62 -30.77 -5.24
C LYS A 1073 41.34 -32.10 -4.53
N TYR A 1074 40.10 -32.58 -4.51
CA TYR A 1074 39.70 -33.76 -3.72
C TYR A 1074 39.30 -34.98 -4.55
N SER A 1075 38.95 -34.83 -5.84
CA SER A 1075 38.50 -35.94 -6.70
C SER A 1075 39.52 -37.09 -6.77
N ARG A 1076 40.83 -36.78 -6.81
CA ARG A 1076 41.90 -37.79 -6.84
C ARG A 1076 42.02 -38.62 -5.56
N LEU A 1077 41.42 -38.17 -4.46
CA LEU A 1077 41.45 -38.85 -3.16
C LEU A 1077 40.14 -39.59 -2.84
N LEU A 1078 39.12 -39.53 -3.70
CA LEU A 1078 37.83 -40.19 -3.46
C LEU A 1078 37.95 -41.70 -3.13
N PRO A 1079 38.82 -42.50 -3.78
CA PRO A 1079 39.03 -43.91 -3.38
C PRO A 1079 39.57 -44.05 -1.95
N GLN A 1080 40.45 -43.15 -1.51
CA GLN A 1080 40.98 -43.15 -0.14
C GLN A 1080 39.90 -42.74 0.88
N PHE A 1081 39.02 -41.82 0.52
CA PHE A 1081 37.85 -41.48 1.35
C PHE A 1081 36.86 -42.66 1.45
N GLN A 1082 36.64 -43.41 0.38
CA GLN A 1082 35.82 -44.64 0.40
C GLN A 1082 36.43 -45.70 1.34
N GLN A 1083 37.74 -45.97 1.19
CA GLN A 1083 38.44 -46.98 1.98
C GLN A 1083 38.49 -46.61 3.46
N ARG A 1084 38.90 -45.37 3.80
CA ARG A 1084 39.11 -44.95 5.19
C ARG A 1084 37.83 -44.79 6.00
N TRP A 1085 36.70 -44.52 5.36
CA TRP A 1085 35.38 -44.41 6.01
C TRP A 1085 34.44 -45.58 5.67
N ALA A 1086 34.96 -46.68 5.10
CA ALA A 1086 34.22 -47.90 4.77
C ALA A 1086 32.88 -47.63 4.05
N ALA A 1087 32.93 -46.89 2.94
CA ALA A 1087 31.75 -46.41 2.22
C ALA A 1087 31.71 -46.86 0.76
N CYS A 1088 30.52 -47.27 0.29
CA CYS A 1088 30.27 -47.78 -1.06
C CYS A 1088 30.42 -46.71 -2.15
N SER A 1089 30.46 -45.43 -1.78
CA SER A 1089 30.70 -44.31 -2.70
C SER A 1089 31.22 -43.08 -1.96
N ALA A 1090 31.91 -42.20 -2.68
CA ALA A 1090 32.32 -40.90 -2.18
C ALA A 1090 32.14 -39.80 -3.23
N GLU A 1091 31.71 -38.61 -2.79
CA GLU A 1091 31.49 -37.44 -3.65
C GLU A 1091 32.09 -36.18 -3.01
N VAL A 1092 32.70 -35.29 -3.82
CA VAL A 1092 33.09 -33.94 -3.37
C VAL A 1092 31.91 -32.98 -3.53
N LEU A 1093 31.49 -32.35 -2.44
CA LEU A 1093 30.42 -31.36 -2.40
C LEU A 1093 30.94 -29.99 -1.95
N PRO A 1094 31.53 -29.17 -2.85
CA PRO A 1094 32.00 -27.84 -2.47
C PRO A 1094 30.83 -26.93 -2.09
N VAL A 1095 31.00 -26.13 -1.03
CA VAL A 1095 30.04 -25.13 -0.57
C VAL A 1095 30.63 -23.74 -0.83
N VAL A 1096 30.34 -23.21 -2.02
CA VAL A 1096 30.82 -21.87 -2.41
C VAL A 1096 29.80 -20.81 -2.03
N VAL A 1097 30.21 -19.82 -1.23
CA VAL A 1097 29.38 -18.67 -0.86
C VAL A 1097 30.03 -17.38 -1.33
N GLY A 1098 29.23 -16.43 -1.80
CA GLY A 1098 29.71 -15.12 -2.20
C GLY A 1098 29.98 -14.20 -1.02
N THR A 1099 31.07 -13.42 -1.05
CA THR A 1099 31.39 -12.43 0.00
C THR A 1099 30.27 -11.41 0.26
N ARG A 1100 29.48 -11.06 -0.77
CA ARG A 1100 28.34 -10.13 -0.72
C ARG A 1100 27.00 -10.88 -0.55
N GLY A 1101 27.06 -12.16 -0.15
CA GLY A 1101 25.93 -13.03 0.14
C GLY A 1101 25.35 -13.75 -1.08
N ALA A 1102 26.03 -13.81 -2.24
CA ALA A 1102 25.52 -14.61 -3.35
C ALA A 1102 25.50 -16.10 -3.00
N MET A 1103 24.42 -16.79 -3.37
CA MET A 1103 24.26 -18.24 -3.23
C MET A 1103 24.09 -18.85 -4.63
N PRO A 1104 25.12 -19.52 -5.18
CA PRO A 1104 25.02 -20.28 -6.43
C PRO A 1104 23.96 -21.38 -6.34
N ARG A 1105 23.41 -21.79 -7.49
CA ARG A 1105 22.42 -22.89 -7.55
C ARG A 1105 23.07 -24.22 -7.20
N GLU A 1106 24.35 -24.35 -7.51
CA GLU A 1106 25.22 -25.50 -7.27
C GLU A 1106 25.41 -25.72 -5.76
N THR A 1107 25.68 -24.66 -4.98
CA THR A 1107 25.72 -24.74 -3.51
C THR A 1107 24.39 -25.22 -2.93
N ILE A 1108 23.26 -24.73 -3.45
CA ILE A 1108 21.93 -25.15 -2.98
C ILE A 1108 21.69 -26.64 -3.31
N LYS A 1109 22.08 -27.11 -4.50
CA LYS A 1109 22.03 -28.54 -4.87
C LYS A 1109 22.90 -29.39 -3.93
N ASN A 1110 24.14 -28.99 -3.68
CA ASN A 1110 25.09 -29.71 -2.83
C ASN A 1110 24.59 -29.81 -1.38
N LEU A 1111 24.09 -28.71 -0.82
CA LEU A 1111 23.47 -28.71 0.52
C LEU A 1111 22.20 -29.57 0.54
N THR A 1112 21.41 -29.58 -0.54
CA THR A 1112 20.21 -30.45 -0.65
C THR A 1112 20.59 -31.93 -0.69
N LYS A 1113 21.74 -32.33 -1.25
CA LYS A 1113 22.26 -33.71 -1.16
C LYS A 1113 22.58 -34.13 0.28
N LEU A 1114 23.06 -33.20 1.10
CA LEU A 1114 23.21 -33.36 2.56
C LEU A 1114 21.85 -33.23 3.30
N GLY A 1115 20.75 -33.09 2.56
CA GLY A 1115 19.39 -32.84 3.05
C GLY A 1115 19.23 -31.52 3.80
N ILE A 1116 20.08 -30.52 3.56
CA ILE A 1116 19.92 -29.14 4.03
C ILE A 1116 19.23 -28.36 2.90
N SER A 1117 17.90 -28.42 2.89
CA SER A 1117 17.04 -27.78 1.88
C SER A 1117 16.21 -26.61 2.45
N GLN A 1118 16.28 -26.39 3.77
CA GLN A 1118 15.50 -25.40 4.48
C GLN A 1118 15.90 -23.98 4.06
N ASN A 1119 14.96 -23.23 3.46
CA ASN A 1119 15.20 -21.87 2.98
C ASN A 1119 15.75 -20.91 4.06
N HIS A 1120 15.43 -21.13 5.34
CA HIS A 1120 15.95 -20.30 6.43
C HIS A 1120 17.44 -20.52 6.67
N VAL A 1121 17.94 -21.77 6.62
CA VAL A 1121 19.38 -22.09 6.76
C VAL A 1121 20.18 -21.45 5.61
N LEU A 1122 19.73 -21.64 4.37
CA LEU A 1122 20.36 -21.06 3.18
C LEU A 1122 20.42 -19.52 3.26
N LEU A 1123 19.37 -18.90 3.82
CA LEU A 1123 19.32 -17.48 4.08
C LEU A 1123 20.30 -17.05 5.19
N THR A 1124 20.37 -17.79 6.29
CA THR A 1124 21.32 -17.54 7.39
C THR A 1124 22.76 -17.60 6.88
N MET A 1125 23.16 -18.60 6.08
CA MET A 1125 24.49 -18.67 5.46
C MET A 1125 24.81 -17.43 4.60
N SER A 1126 23.86 -17.03 3.74
CA SER A 1126 23.98 -15.82 2.90
C SER A 1126 24.12 -14.53 3.73
N LEU A 1127 23.35 -14.42 4.81
CA LEU A 1127 23.39 -13.28 5.72
C LEU A 1127 24.65 -13.26 6.58
N ILE A 1128 25.18 -14.40 7.04
CA ILE A 1128 26.48 -14.50 7.72
C ILE A 1128 27.59 -13.96 6.81
N ALA A 1129 27.67 -14.47 5.58
CA ALA A 1129 28.70 -14.06 4.62
C ALA A 1129 28.66 -12.54 4.36
N LEU A 1130 27.47 -11.97 4.16
CA LEU A 1130 27.29 -10.53 3.95
C LEU A 1130 27.54 -9.70 5.22
N ARG A 1131 27.04 -10.13 6.38
CA ARG A 1131 27.19 -9.45 7.68
C ARG A 1131 28.67 -9.35 8.05
N SER A 1132 29.37 -10.47 8.03
CA SER A 1132 30.79 -10.55 8.35
C SER A 1132 31.64 -9.78 7.34
N SER A 1133 31.33 -9.82 6.03
CA SER A 1133 32.01 -8.97 5.06
C SER A 1133 31.85 -7.47 5.32
N ILE A 1134 30.66 -7.03 5.78
CA ILE A 1134 30.44 -5.64 6.19
C ILE A 1134 31.27 -5.29 7.42
N GLU A 1135 31.37 -6.20 8.39
CA GLU A 1135 32.20 -6.04 9.60
C GLU A 1135 33.70 -5.96 9.23
N ILE A 1136 34.20 -6.88 8.39
CA ILE A 1136 35.57 -6.87 7.83
C ILE A 1136 35.90 -5.54 7.13
N TYR A 1137 34.97 -5.03 6.32
CA TYR A 1137 35.18 -3.77 5.59
C TYR A 1137 35.24 -2.56 6.53
N HIS A 1138 34.35 -2.47 7.52
CA HIS A 1138 34.37 -1.35 8.47
C HIS A 1138 35.67 -1.36 9.30
N GLU A 1139 36.09 -2.51 9.82
CA GLU A 1139 37.33 -2.60 10.60
C GLU A 1139 38.58 -2.24 9.77
N PHE A 1140 38.64 -2.67 8.50
CA PHE A 1140 39.70 -2.29 7.57
C PHE A 1140 39.78 -0.77 7.31
N MET A 1141 38.63 -0.08 7.35
CA MET A 1141 38.52 1.37 7.11
C MET A 1141 38.71 2.20 8.38
N ASP A 1142 38.26 1.72 9.55
CA ASP A 1142 38.30 2.46 10.82
C ASP A 1142 39.73 2.67 11.35
N TYR A 1143 40.71 1.90 10.87
CA TYR A 1143 42.13 2.05 11.21
C TYR A 1143 42.76 3.35 10.68
N ASP A 1144 42.18 3.99 9.65
CA ASP A 1144 42.63 5.31 9.14
C ASP A 1144 42.23 6.48 10.07
N ALA A 1145 41.38 6.26 11.08
CA ALA A 1145 41.06 7.30 12.04
C ALA A 1145 42.29 7.58 12.95
N PRO A 1146 42.80 8.82 13.04
CA PRO A 1146 43.98 9.11 13.84
C PRO A 1146 43.74 8.71 15.31
N ARG A 1147 44.54 7.75 15.77
CA ARG A 1147 44.48 7.19 17.13
C ARG A 1147 44.78 8.27 18.17
N THR A 1148 43.75 8.99 18.60
CA THR A 1148 43.81 9.81 19.80
C THR A 1148 44.06 8.90 21.00
N ARG A 1149 45.27 8.96 21.55
CA ARG A 1149 45.76 8.09 22.63
C ARG A 1149 44.76 7.97 23.79
N ARG A 1150 44.11 6.81 23.91
CA ARG A 1150 43.69 6.23 25.19
C ARG A 1150 43.95 4.74 25.14
N GLY A 1151 44.76 4.26 26.07
CA GLY A 1151 45.16 2.86 26.13
C GLY A 1151 43.97 1.95 26.48
N ALA A 1152 43.96 0.79 25.85
CA ALA A 1152 43.31 -0.41 26.36
C ALA A 1152 44.37 -1.51 26.31
N GLN A 1153 44.72 -2.07 27.47
CA GLN A 1153 45.53 -3.29 27.52
C GLN A 1153 44.73 -4.45 26.93
N PRO A 1154 45.37 -5.41 26.25
CA PRO A 1154 44.71 -6.64 25.84
C PRO A 1154 44.54 -7.55 27.07
N HIS A 1155 43.30 -7.88 27.42
CA HIS A 1155 43.06 -9.09 28.20
C HIS A 1155 43.02 -10.29 27.26
N ARG A 1156 43.59 -11.40 27.75
CA ARG A 1156 43.67 -12.70 27.08
C ARG A 1156 42.28 -13.29 26.80
#